data_AF-A0A671R5T8-F1
#
_entry.id   AF-A0A671R5T8-F1
#
_cell.length_a   1.000
_cell.length_b   1.000
_cell.length_c   1.000
_cell.angle_alpha   90.00
_cell.angle_beta   90.00
_cell.angle_gamma   90.00
#
_symmetry.space_group_name_H-M   'P 1'
#
loop_
_entity.id
_entity.type
_entity.pdbx_description
1 polymer ?
#
loop_
_entity_poly.entity_id
_entity_poly.type
_entity_poly.pdbx_seq_one_letter_code
_entity_poly.pdbx_strand_id
1 'polypeptide(L)'
;MWYFSPDFSNAERDGQTGDLQQDSHQPVDNVLQKVKETHKTSMKKNYESLFDGIKLQENQTLLHRIYTQLYIIEGENEWVNEEHEVSHMEKTPRTQHLQDTPINCNDIFDLLPEPRYKTNKRMRKEEIKTVLTKGIAGIGKTVSVQKFILDWAEGKANQDVDFMFVFSFRELNLIKDEQYSLHRLLLDFHPELRDLDSKIYEKCKVVFIFDGLDESRSTLMFLDSQKVSDVTEASSVGVLMTNLITGELLPSALIWITSRPAAANQIPSKFIKRLTEIQGFTDPQKEEYFRKRISDQHQASRIISHIRGARSLHIMCHIPVFCWISATVLQNILKQDHRINIRNQKYDERDPEKLLQSNREVIVKLAELAFKQLMNGNVMFYEEDLRECGIDVTEASVYSGICTEIFKEESVIHQRKVYCFVHLSFQEFLAAFYVFYFYISSATETLFDSLYDLHKRVVKKALMSKSGGMDLFLRFLLGISLESCQILLQDLLTHTENSSETIRKTTQYIKNKIISDKNISADRSINLFLCLLEVNDQTLFREIQEFLKSEKHFVNKLSAAHCSAIAYMLQISEEVLDVLDLKKYNTTEEGRRRLIPAVVNCRKALLAGCNLTDYWYKIVVSALQSSDSPLRELDLSNNDLQDSGVKLLSEGLKSPNCRLEILRLSGCMVTDEGCRYLASALSSNPSHLRELDLSYNHPGDSGVKLLSERLKDPNCRLEILKYVEVLSFYRLDIWWYLVVCCGNMHGIVIMDI
;
A
#
# COMPACT_ATOMS: atom_id res chain seq x y z
N MET A 1 -43.74 -8.34 -43.48
CA MET A 1 -45.15 -8.01 -43.17
C MET A 1 -45.19 -6.56 -42.73
N TRP A 2 -45.89 -5.74 -43.51
CA TRP A 2 -46.37 -4.36 -43.27
C TRP A 2 -45.37 -3.18 -43.32
N TYR A 3 -45.61 -2.38 -44.36
CA TYR A 3 -45.16 -1.03 -44.69
C TYR A 3 -45.57 0.01 -43.62
N PHE A 4 -44.87 1.16 -43.53
CA PHE A 4 -45.39 2.48 -43.95
C PHE A 4 -44.30 3.56 -43.92
N SER A 5 -44.40 4.48 -44.88
CA SER A 5 -43.58 5.68 -45.10
C SER A 5 -44.41 6.94 -44.69
N PRO A 6 -43.99 8.18 -44.97
CA PRO A 6 -43.84 9.27 -43.99
C PRO A 6 -44.98 10.32 -44.03
N ASP A 7 -45.04 11.20 -43.02
CA ASP A 7 -45.86 12.43 -43.11
C ASP A 7 -45.01 13.69 -43.04
N PHE A 8 -45.10 14.43 -44.15
CA PHE A 8 -44.74 15.84 -44.31
C PHE A 8 -45.81 16.72 -43.65
N SER A 9 -45.39 17.81 -43.00
CA SER A 9 -46.20 19.02 -42.94
C SER A 9 -45.33 20.24 -43.21
N ASN A 10 -45.66 20.90 -44.33
CA ASN A 10 -45.19 22.23 -44.71
C ASN A 10 -45.94 23.29 -43.89
N ALA A 11 -45.22 24.28 -43.39
CA ALA A 11 -45.76 25.60 -43.10
C ALA A 11 -44.83 26.64 -43.76
N GLU A 12 -45.43 27.56 -44.51
CA GLU A 12 -44.79 28.48 -45.44
C GLU A 12 -44.11 29.69 -44.77
N ARG A 13 -43.05 30.14 -45.46
CA ARG A 13 -42.57 31.51 -45.72
C ARG A 13 -42.75 32.59 -44.64
N ASP A 14 -41.60 33.15 -44.25
CA ASP A 14 -41.34 34.58 -44.46
C ASP A 14 -39.88 34.79 -44.86
N GLY A 15 -39.66 35.61 -45.89
CA GLY A 15 -38.35 35.89 -46.45
C GLY A 15 -37.73 37.15 -45.89
N GLN A 16 -36.43 37.13 -45.63
CA GLN A 16 -35.57 38.31 -45.68
C GLN A 16 -34.20 37.92 -46.24
N THR A 17 -33.89 38.50 -47.38
CA THR A 17 -32.56 38.56 -48.02
C THR A 17 -31.60 39.38 -47.16
N GLY A 18 -30.43 38.84 -46.85
CA GLY A 18 -29.35 39.58 -46.19
C GLY A 18 -28.06 38.78 -46.16
N ASP A 19 -27.19 39.07 -47.13
CA ASP A 19 -25.73 38.94 -47.17
C ASP A 19 -25.03 37.60 -46.90
N LEU A 20 -24.36 37.16 -47.97
CA LEU A 20 -23.24 36.22 -47.98
C LEU A 20 -22.08 36.76 -47.12
N GLN A 21 -21.86 36.17 -45.95
CA GLN A 21 -20.52 35.99 -45.41
C GLN A 21 -20.23 34.50 -45.29
N GLN A 22 -19.28 34.04 -46.11
CA GLN A 22 -18.66 32.74 -46.02
C GLN A 22 -18.00 32.58 -44.65
N ASP A 23 -18.64 31.81 -43.77
CA ASP A 23 -18.05 31.36 -42.51
C ASP A 23 -17.36 30.01 -42.75
N SER A 24 -16.15 30.04 -43.32
CA SER A 24 -15.38 28.84 -43.69
C SER A 24 -14.71 28.12 -42.52
N HIS A 25 -15.09 28.41 -41.26
CA HIS A 25 -14.47 27.82 -40.06
C HIS A 25 -15.38 26.90 -39.24
N GLN A 26 -16.68 26.79 -39.54
CA GLN A 26 -17.62 25.98 -38.74
C GLN A 26 -17.51 24.44 -38.85
N PRO A 27 -17.05 23.79 -39.95
CA PRO A 27 -17.14 22.33 -40.04
C PRO A 27 -16.10 21.58 -39.19
N VAL A 28 -14.92 22.17 -38.93
CA VAL A 28 -13.83 21.52 -38.17
C VAL A 28 -14.16 21.48 -36.68
N ASP A 29 -14.72 22.55 -36.12
CA ASP A 29 -15.09 22.60 -34.70
C ASP A 29 -16.25 21.65 -34.36
N ASN A 30 -17.18 21.45 -35.31
CA ASN A 30 -18.31 20.54 -35.14
C ASN A 30 -17.86 19.06 -35.17
N VAL A 31 -16.91 18.72 -36.05
CA VAL A 31 -16.29 17.38 -36.07
C VAL A 31 -15.48 17.14 -34.79
N LEU A 32 -14.65 18.12 -34.37
CA LEU A 32 -13.85 18.00 -33.16
C LEU A 32 -14.71 17.77 -31.92
N GLN A 33 -15.78 18.56 -31.75
CA GLN A 33 -16.69 18.39 -30.60
C GLN A 33 -17.38 17.02 -30.62
N LYS A 34 -17.85 16.57 -31.80
CA LYS A 34 -18.46 15.25 -31.95
C LYS A 34 -17.49 14.12 -31.58
N VAL A 35 -16.22 14.22 -31.98
CA VAL A 35 -15.19 13.22 -31.65
C VAL A 35 -14.90 13.24 -30.15
N LYS A 36 -14.80 14.42 -29.52
CA LYS A 36 -14.63 14.54 -28.05
C LYS A 36 -15.74 13.82 -27.28
N GLU A 37 -17.00 14.04 -27.65
CA GLU A 37 -18.15 13.38 -26.99
C GLU A 37 -18.18 11.86 -27.24
N THR A 38 -17.84 11.44 -28.47
CA THR A 38 -17.75 10.02 -28.82
C THR A 38 -16.64 9.33 -28.02
N HIS A 39 -15.49 9.98 -27.91
CA HIS A 39 -14.35 9.49 -27.14
C HIS A 39 -14.67 9.42 -25.64
N LYS A 40 -15.29 10.46 -25.04
CA LYS A 40 -15.77 10.41 -23.64
C LYS A 40 -16.73 9.24 -23.42
N THR A 41 -17.67 9.01 -24.34
CA THR A 41 -18.62 7.89 -24.25
C THR A 41 -17.92 6.54 -24.32
N SER A 42 -16.93 6.39 -25.21
CA SER A 42 -16.07 5.20 -25.33
C SER A 42 -15.32 4.94 -24.02
N MET A 43 -14.66 5.97 -23.48
CA MET A 43 -13.90 5.89 -22.24
C MET A 43 -14.81 5.55 -21.04
N LYS A 44 -16.00 6.14 -20.94
CA LYS A 44 -16.97 5.78 -19.90
C LYS A 44 -17.31 4.30 -19.94
N LYS A 45 -17.68 3.79 -21.11
CA LYS A 45 -18.05 2.37 -21.31
C LYS A 45 -16.90 1.42 -20.94
N ASN A 46 -15.65 1.80 -21.25
CA ASN A 46 -14.48 0.97 -20.99
C ASN A 46 -14.10 0.90 -19.51
N TYR A 47 -14.47 1.92 -18.70
CA TYR A 47 -14.01 2.06 -17.32
C TYR A 47 -15.13 2.13 -16.25
N GLU A 48 -16.40 2.02 -16.63
CA GLU A 48 -17.53 2.09 -15.68
C GLU A 48 -17.71 0.85 -14.79
N SER A 49 -17.19 -0.31 -15.21
CA SER A 49 -17.36 -1.58 -14.49
C SER A 49 -16.02 -2.19 -14.08
N LEU A 50 -15.97 -2.71 -12.85
CA LEU A 50 -14.95 -3.66 -12.41
C LEU A 50 -15.43 -5.08 -12.72
N PHE A 51 -14.61 -5.86 -13.41
CA PHE A 51 -14.93 -7.23 -13.78
C PHE A 51 -14.48 -8.21 -12.70
N ASP A 52 -15.43 -8.98 -12.15
CA ASP A 52 -15.17 -10.16 -11.32
C ASP A 52 -15.18 -11.42 -12.23
N GLY A 53 -14.06 -11.74 -12.89
CA GLY A 53 -13.94 -12.94 -13.74
C GLY A 53 -14.60 -12.83 -15.13
N ILE A 54 -15.08 -13.96 -15.69
CA ILE A 54 -15.62 -14.06 -17.07
C ILE A 54 -16.69 -13.00 -17.34
N LYS A 55 -16.74 -12.48 -18.57
CA LYS A 55 -17.87 -11.73 -19.15
C LYS A 55 -19.15 -12.59 -19.20
N LEU A 56 -19.74 -12.90 -18.05
CA LEU A 56 -21.15 -13.24 -17.90
C LEU A 56 -21.83 -11.98 -17.38
N GLN A 57 -22.93 -11.55 -18.03
CA GLN A 57 -23.68 -10.32 -17.71
C GLN A 57 -24.11 -10.20 -16.22
N GLU A 58 -24.00 -11.26 -15.43
CA GLU A 58 -24.40 -11.32 -14.02
C GLU A 58 -23.31 -10.88 -13.01
N ASN A 59 -22.04 -10.70 -13.40
CA ASN A 59 -20.93 -10.39 -12.49
C ASN A 59 -20.35 -8.95 -12.60
N GLN A 60 -21.01 -8.03 -13.31
CA GLN A 60 -20.52 -6.66 -13.45
C GLN A 60 -20.80 -5.82 -12.19
N THR A 61 -19.74 -5.39 -11.50
CA THR A 61 -19.86 -4.43 -10.40
C THR A 61 -19.49 -3.04 -10.89
N LEU A 62 -20.45 -2.11 -10.85
CA LEU A 62 -20.22 -0.73 -11.23
C LEU A 62 -19.21 -0.08 -10.26
N LEU A 63 -18.16 0.53 -10.81
CA LEU A 63 -17.06 1.09 -10.02
C LEU A 63 -17.58 2.10 -8.99
N HIS A 64 -18.51 2.98 -9.38
CA HIS A 64 -19.07 4.00 -8.48
C HIS A 64 -19.80 3.42 -7.26
N ARG A 65 -20.29 2.17 -7.32
CA ARG A 65 -21.01 1.53 -6.20
C ARG A 65 -20.07 1.05 -5.10
N ILE A 66 -18.87 0.61 -5.48
CA ILE A 66 -17.90 0.01 -4.55
C ILE A 66 -16.66 0.86 -4.32
N TYR A 67 -16.45 1.90 -5.14
CA TYR A 67 -15.30 2.78 -5.00
C TYR A 67 -15.29 3.42 -3.61
N THR A 68 -14.17 3.25 -2.93
CA THR A 68 -13.84 3.87 -1.66
C THR A 68 -12.62 4.74 -1.94
N GLN A 69 -12.71 6.02 -1.59
CA GLN A 69 -11.65 6.99 -1.89
C GLN A 69 -10.31 6.48 -1.35
N LEU A 70 -9.27 6.47 -2.17
CA LEU A 70 -7.93 6.09 -1.72
C LEU A 70 -7.21 7.31 -1.16
N TYR A 71 -6.41 7.10 -0.10
CA TYR A 71 -5.58 8.13 0.49
C TYR A 71 -4.29 8.28 -0.33
N ILE A 72 -4.13 9.43 -0.99
CA ILE A 72 -2.96 9.75 -1.82
C ILE A 72 -2.25 10.94 -1.18
N ILE A 73 -0.93 10.85 -1.02
CA ILE A 73 -0.08 11.92 -0.48
C ILE A 73 1.00 12.32 -1.48
N GLU A 74 1.54 13.53 -1.33
CA GLU A 74 2.76 13.94 -2.03
C GLU A 74 3.97 13.24 -1.40
N GLY A 75 4.76 12.53 -2.21
CA GLY A 75 5.96 11.83 -1.77
C GLY A 75 7.15 12.78 -1.62
N GLU A 76 8.06 12.47 -0.70
CA GLU A 76 9.30 13.24 -0.54
C GLU A 76 10.21 13.11 -1.78
N ASN A 77 10.70 14.25 -2.28
CA ASN A 77 11.63 14.31 -3.43
C ASN A 77 13.05 13.84 -3.08
N GLU A 78 13.35 13.61 -1.80
CA GLU A 78 14.65 13.13 -1.33
C GLU A 78 14.81 11.65 -1.65
N TRP A 79 15.49 11.41 -2.77
CA TRP A 79 15.97 10.13 -3.28
C TRP A 79 14.85 9.21 -3.77
N VAL A 80 14.79 9.04 -5.09
CA VAL A 80 14.35 7.79 -5.74
C VAL A 80 15.37 6.71 -5.37
N ASN A 81 15.50 6.42 -4.07
CA ASN A 81 16.25 5.28 -3.60
C ASN A 81 15.51 4.01 -4.02
N GLU A 82 16.27 2.92 -4.06
CA GLU A 82 15.88 1.54 -4.37
C GLU A 82 14.90 0.99 -3.30
N GLU A 83 13.83 1.72 -3.01
CA GLU A 83 12.84 1.38 -2.00
C GLU A 83 11.95 0.25 -2.52
N HIS A 84 12.04 -0.90 -1.85
CA HIS A 84 11.14 -2.03 -2.05
C HIS A 84 9.78 -1.78 -1.41
N GLU A 85 8.80 -2.63 -1.75
CA GLU A 85 7.47 -2.68 -1.12
C GLU A 85 7.52 -2.76 0.43
N VAL A 86 8.67 -3.12 1.00
CA VAL A 86 8.90 -3.34 2.41
C VAL A 86 9.36 -2.09 3.17
N SER A 87 10.06 -1.13 2.54
CA SER A 87 10.37 0.19 3.15
C SER A 87 9.09 0.98 3.45
N HIS A 88 8.03 0.79 2.65
CA HIS A 88 6.69 1.31 2.94
C HIS A 88 6.04 0.68 4.18
N MET A 89 6.50 -0.47 4.67
CA MET A 89 6.02 -1.09 5.91
C MET A 89 6.68 -0.45 7.15
N GLU A 90 7.88 0.14 6.99
CA GLU A 90 8.53 0.97 8.02
C GLU A 90 7.87 2.35 8.13
N LYS A 91 7.36 2.88 7.00
CA LYS A 91 6.53 4.10 6.92
C LYS A 91 5.07 3.73 7.23
N THR A 92 4.75 3.45 8.49
CA THR A 92 3.38 3.04 8.85
C THR A 92 2.35 4.10 8.38
N PRO A 93 1.26 3.73 7.69
CA PRO A 93 0.24 4.68 7.22
C PRO A 93 -0.48 5.41 8.36
N ARG A 94 -0.52 4.80 9.55
CA ARG A 94 -1.13 5.37 10.76
C ARG A 94 -0.51 6.72 11.15
N THR A 95 0.70 7.01 10.67
CA THR A 95 1.52 8.14 11.11
C THR A 95 1.56 9.40 10.28
N GLN A 96 1.08 9.35 9.04
CA GLN A 96 1.28 10.46 8.10
C GLN A 96 0.11 11.46 8.05
N HIS A 97 -1.01 11.17 8.72
CA HIS A 97 -2.20 12.03 8.72
C HIS A 97 -2.01 13.45 9.28
N LEU A 98 -0.88 13.74 9.93
CA LEU A 98 -0.66 15.01 10.63
C LEU A 98 0.16 16.06 9.86
N GLN A 99 0.79 15.74 8.73
CA GLN A 99 1.54 16.73 7.93
C GLN A 99 1.27 16.69 6.42
N ASP A 100 0.86 15.55 5.86
CA ASP A 100 0.70 15.45 4.41
C ASP A 100 -0.71 15.85 4.01
N THR A 101 -0.81 16.85 3.13
CA THR A 101 -2.11 17.29 2.61
C THR A 101 -2.60 16.19 1.66
N PRO A 102 -3.73 15.51 1.96
CA PRO A 102 -4.25 14.50 1.07
C PRO A 102 -4.58 15.11 -0.29
N ILE A 103 -4.12 14.45 -1.35
CA ILE A 103 -4.40 14.82 -2.72
C ILE A 103 -5.61 14.02 -3.17
N ASN A 104 -6.67 14.69 -3.61
CA ASN A 104 -7.74 14.00 -4.32
C ASN A 104 -7.18 13.50 -5.65
N CYS A 105 -7.54 12.28 -6.06
CA CYS A 105 -7.16 11.72 -7.35
C CYS A 105 -7.44 12.67 -8.52
N ASN A 106 -8.55 13.42 -8.45
CA ASN A 106 -8.92 14.38 -9.50
C ASN A 106 -8.04 15.64 -9.53
N ASP A 107 -7.35 15.96 -8.44
CA ASP A 107 -6.55 17.17 -8.26
C ASP A 107 -5.05 16.87 -8.45
N ILE A 108 -4.71 15.72 -9.05
CA ILE A 108 -3.34 15.20 -9.08
C ILE A 108 -2.34 16.11 -9.81
N PHE A 109 -2.84 16.91 -10.76
CA PHE A 109 -2.07 17.93 -11.50
C PHE A 109 -2.18 19.34 -10.89
N ASP A 110 -3.02 19.54 -9.86
CA ASP A 110 -3.26 20.86 -9.28
C ASP A 110 -2.17 21.26 -8.28
N LEU A 111 -1.89 22.55 -8.20
CA LEU A 111 -0.97 23.10 -7.20
C LEU A 111 -1.63 23.05 -5.81
N LEU A 112 -0.97 22.42 -4.83
CA LEU A 112 -1.46 22.39 -3.46
C LEU A 112 -1.40 23.81 -2.85
N PRO A 113 -2.42 24.24 -2.08
CA PRO A 113 -2.37 25.50 -1.36
C PRO A 113 -1.30 25.44 -0.26
N GLU A 114 -0.27 26.27 -0.36
CA GLU A 114 0.80 26.33 0.65
C GLU A 114 0.25 26.69 2.05
N PRO A 115 0.69 26.00 3.13
CA PRO A 115 0.47 26.47 4.49
C PRO A 115 1.18 27.82 4.69
N ARG A 116 0.48 28.80 5.26
CA ARG A 116 0.91 30.21 5.47
C ARG A 116 2.18 30.45 6.30
N TYR A 117 3.01 29.44 6.57
CA TYR A 117 4.18 29.54 7.47
C TYR A 117 5.55 29.29 6.81
N LYS A 118 5.66 29.18 5.48
CA LYS A 118 6.97 29.16 4.79
C LYS A 118 7.13 30.36 3.85
N THR A 119 7.39 31.53 4.43
CA THR A 119 7.87 32.69 3.66
C THR A 119 9.29 32.47 3.19
N ASN A 120 9.52 32.75 1.90
CA ASN A 120 10.81 32.95 1.21
C ASN A 120 11.41 31.73 0.46
N LYS A 121 10.70 31.27 -0.58
CA LYS A 121 11.36 30.89 -1.84
C LYS A 121 10.46 31.30 -3.00
N ARG A 122 10.88 32.30 -3.78
CA ARG A 122 10.31 32.56 -5.11
C ARG A 122 10.66 31.37 -6.02
N MET A 123 9.97 30.25 -5.87
CA MET A 123 9.92 29.23 -6.90
C MET A 123 9.00 29.76 -8.00
N ARG A 124 9.50 29.78 -9.24
CA ARG A 124 8.65 30.02 -10.41
C ARG A 124 7.48 29.05 -10.35
N LYS A 125 6.28 29.50 -10.71
CA LYS A 125 5.10 28.65 -10.93
C LYS A 125 5.42 27.66 -12.05
N GLU A 126 6.14 26.58 -11.75
CA GLU A 126 6.35 25.48 -12.69
C GLU A 126 5.08 24.63 -12.67
N GLU A 127 4.44 24.54 -13.84
CA GLU A 127 3.24 23.72 -14.05
C GLU A 127 3.60 22.24 -13.84
N ILE A 128 2.77 21.51 -13.08
CA ILE A 128 3.00 20.09 -12.81
C ILE A 128 2.59 19.29 -14.05
N LYS A 129 3.57 18.99 -14.90
CA LYS A 129 3.32 18.25 -16.15
C LYS A 129 3.37 16.73 -15.97
N THR A 130 4.33 16.23 -15.20
CA THR A 130 4.57 14.78 -15.06
C THR A 130 4.42 14.36 -13.62
N VAL A 131 3.45 13.49 -13.35
CA VAL A 131 3.20 12.89 -12.05
C VAL A 131 3.54 11.40 -12.09
N LEU A 132 4.31 10.93 -11.11
CA LEU A 132 4.54 9.51 -10.86
C LEU A 132 3.84 9.11 -9.57
N THR A 133 2.93 8.14 -9.64
CA THR A 133 2.26 7.57 -8.47
C THR A 133 2.83 6.20 -8.14
N LYS A 134 3.40 6.08 -6.95
CA LYS A 134 3.91 4.82 -6.39
C LYS A 134 2.86 4.15 -5.52
N GLY A 135 2.93 2.82 -5.46
CA GLY A 135 2.19 2.04 -4.48
C GLY A 135 2.43 0.54 -4.63
N ILE A 136 2.29 -0.19 -3.53
CA ILE A 136 2.51 -1.65 -3.50
C ILE A 136 1.46 -2.41 -4.34
N ALA A 137 1.69 -3.71 -4.55
CA ALA A 137 0.74 -4.56 -5.27
C ALA A 137 -0.65 -4.55 -4.60
N GLY A 138 -1.71 -4.52 -5.41
CA GLY A 138 -3.09 -4.54 -4.92
C GLY A 138 -3.59 -3.29 -4.19
N ILE A 139 -2.75 -2.25 -4.05
CA ILE A 139 -3.09 -1.03 -3.28
C ILE A 139 -4.16 -0.14 -3.94
N GLY A 140 -4.44 -0.36 -5.23
CA GLY A 140 -5.49 0.38 -5.97
C GLY A 140 -5.01 1.37 -7.03
N LYS A 141 -3.75 1.30 -7.49
CA LYS A 141 -3.20 2.18 -8.56
C LYS A 141 -4.09 2.26 -9.81
N THR A 142 -4.36 1.13 -10.45
CA THR A 142 -5.24 1.04 -11.62
C THR A 142 -6.66 1.52 -11.31
N VAL A 143 -7.20 1.21 -10.11
CA VAL A 143 -8.54 1.65 -9.71
C VAL A 143 -8.62 3.18 -9.58
N SER A 144 -7.56 3.85 -9.12
CA SER A 144 -7.47 5.32 -9.11
C SER A 144 -7.50 5.90 -10.52
N VAL A 145 -6.75 5.31 -11.46
CA VAL A 145 -6.76 5.70 -12.88
C VAL A 145 -8.16 5.57 -13.47
N GLN A 146 -8.82 4.42 -13.25
CA GLN A 146 -10.19 4.19 -13.69
C GLN A 146 -11.16 5.23 -13.13
N LYS A 147 -11.05 5.56 -11.85
CA LYS A 147 -11.90 6.57 -11.21
C LYS A 147 -11.71 7.96 -11.81
N PHE A 148 -10.46 8.36 -12.06
CA PHE A 148 -10.11 9.65 -12.65
C PHE A 148 -10.73 9.80 -14.06
N ILE A 149 -10.60 8.76 -14.88
CA ILE A 149 -11.18 8.72 -16.22
C ILE A 149 -12.71 8.77 -16.16
N LEU A 150 -13.31 7.99 -15.27
CA LEU A 150 -14.77 7.92 -15.14
C LEU A 150 -15.35 9.28 -14.72
N ASP A 151 -14.72 9.97 -13.77
CA ASP A 151 -15.16 11.31 -13.36
C ASP A 151 -15.03 12.35 -14.49
N TRP A 152 -13.99 12.26 -15.32
CA TRP A 152 -13.86 13.10 -16.50
C TRP A 152 -14.93 12.79 -17.56
N ALA A 153 -15.14 11.51 -17.87
CA ALA A 153 -16.10 11.07 -18.86
C ALA A 153 -17.57 11.33 -18.44
N GLU A 154 -17.86 11.34 -17.15
CA GLU A 154 -19.19 11.67 -16.59
C GLU A 154 -19.43 13.17 -16.36
N GLY A 155 -18.46 14.04 -16.65
CA GLY A 155 -18.61 15.48 -16.48
C GLY A 155 -18.39 15.99 -15.06
N LYS A 156 -17.82 15.18 -14.16
CA LYS A 156 -17.67 15.50 -12.72
C LYS A 156 -16.41 16.28 -12.39
N ALA A 157 -15.31 16.04 -13.10
CA ALA A 157 -14.01 16.67 -12.85
C ALA A 157 -13.20 16.85 -14.16
N ASN A 158 -12.15 17.67 -14.14
CA ASN A 158 -11.18 17.84 -15.23
C ASN A 158 -11.78 18.18 -16.61
N GLN A 159 -12.89 18.94 -16.65
CA GLN A 159 -13.60 19.26 -17.90
C GLN A 159 -12.85 20.22 -18.84
N ASP A 160 -11.76 20.79 -18.36
CA ASP A 160 -10.78 21.55 -19.13
C ASP A 160 -9.85 20.67 -19.99
N VAL A 161 -9.85 19.35 -19.76
CA VAL A 161 -9.11 18.36 -20.58
C VAL A 161 -9.96 17.90 -21.75
N ASP A 162 -9.39 18.03 -22.95
CA ASP A 162 -10.04 17.67 -24.23
C ASP A 162 -9.99 16.17 -24.50
N PHE A 163 -8.83 15.54 -24.25
CA PHE A 163 -8.59 14.12 -24.51
C PHE A 163 -7.81 13.46 -23.37
N MET A 164 -8.22 12.24 -23.01
CA MET A 164 -7.49 11.39 -22.06
C MET A 164 -7.15 10.08 -22.74
N PHE A 165 -5.86 9.80 -22.91
CA PHE A 165 -5.36 8.57 -23.51
C PHE A 165 -4.71 7.70 -22.45
N VAL A 166 -5.07 6.42 -22.44
CA VAL A 166 -4.59 5.46 -21.46
C VAL A 166 -3.84 4.38 -22.19
N PHE A 167 -2.59 4.16 -21.79
CA PHE A 167 -1.78 3.07 -22.27
C PHE A 167 -1.33 2.23 -21.09
N SER A 168 -1.78 0.98 -21.02
CA SER A 168 -1.19 0.03 -20.09
C SER A 168 0.14 -0.47 -20.66
N PHE A 169 1.19 -0.52 -19.84
CA PHE A 169 2.43 -1.18 -20.26
C PHE A 169 2.21 -2.64 -20.65
N ARG A 170 1.14 -3.29 -20.15
CA ARG A 170 0.70 -4.62 -20.60
C ARG A 170 0.36 -4.67 -22.07
N GLU A 171 -0.41 -3.68 -22.55
CA GLU A 171 -0.85 -3.57 -23.94
C GLU A 171 0.31 -3.16 -24.84
N LEU A 172 1.12 -2.20 -24.39
CA LEU A 172 2.29 -1.73 -25.14
C LEU A 172 3.31 -2.85 -25.38
N ASN A 173 3.46 -3.79 -24.45
CA ASN A 173 4.35 -4.95 -24.60
C ASN A 173 3.94 -5.91 -25.74
N LEU A 174 2.70 -5.83 -26.24
CA LEU A 174 2.23 -6.65 -27.37
C LEU A 174 2.81 -6.17 -28.71
N ILE A 175 3.23 -4.91 -28.76
CA ILE A 175 3.79 -4.29 -29.95
C ILE A 175 5.27 -4.66 -30.04
N LYS A 176 5.58 -5.78 -30.71
CA LYS A 176 6.97 -6.23 -30.94
C LYS A 176 7.47 -5.76 -32.31
N ASP A 177 8.66 -5.16 -32.31
CA ASP A 177 9.50 -4.92 -33.50
C ASP A 177 8.89 -4.09 -34.65
N GLU A 178 7.80 -3.35 -34.39
CA GLU A 178 7.19 -2.45 -35.36
C GLU A 178 7.50 -0.97 -35.06
N GLN A 179 7.80 -0.21 -36.11
CA GLN A 179 7.94 1.24 -36.04
C GLN A 179 6.54 1.88 -36.02
N TYR A 180 6.19 2.54 -34.92
CA TYR A 180 4.93 3.24 -34.73
C TYR A 180 5.14 4.74 -34.71
N SER A 181 4.16 5.49 -35.21
CA SER A 181 4.01 6.91 -34.87
C SER A 181 3.00 7.06 -33.75
N LEU A 182 3.09 8.15 -32.97
CA LEU A 182 2.13 8.38 -31.88
C LEU A 182 0.69 8.48 -32.41
N HIS A 183 0.49 9.11 -33.56
CA HIS A 183 -0.83 9.20 -34.17
C HIS A 183 -1.39 7.82 -34.56
N ARG A 184 -0.56 6.94 -35.15
CA ARG A 184 -0.99 5.57 -35.46
C ARG A 184 -1.33 4.79 -34.19
N LEU A 185 -0.49 4.91 -33.16
CA LEU A 185 -0.74 4.29 -31.86
C LEU A 185 -2.08 4.77 -31.26
N LEU A 186 -2.38 6.06 -31.34
CA LEU A 186 -3.65 6.62 -30.88
C LEU A 186 -4.85 6.08 -31.68
N LEU A 187 -4.76 5.99 -33.00
CA LEU A 187 -5.85 5.46 -33.84
C LEU A 187 -6.13 3.98 -33.58
N ASP A 188 -5.09 3.22 -33.26
CA ASP A 188 -5.20 1.80 -32.97
C ASP A 188 -5.84 1.55 -31.60
N PHE A 189 -5.59 2.41 -30.61
CA PHE A 189 -6.24 2.29 -29.29
C PHE A 189 -7.61 2.98 -29.25
N HIS A 190 -7.80 4.01 -30.06
CA HIS A 190 -8.98 4.88 -30.10
C HIS A 190 -9.43 5.11 -31.55
N PRO A 191 -10.06 4.12 -32.20
CA PRO A 191 -10.45 4.20 -33.61
C PRO A 191 -11.48 5.30 -33.91
N GLU A 192 -12.18 5.82 -32.89
CA GLU A 192 -13.05 6.99 -33.00
C GLU A 192 -12.32 8.28 -33.40
N LEU A 193 -10.98 8.32 -33.30
CA LEU A 193 -10.17 9.48 -33.66
C LEU A 193 -9.83 9.56 -35.16
N ARG A 194 -10.26 8.59 -35.99
CA ARG A 194 -9.89 8.49 -37.42
C ARG A 194 -10.20 9.73 -38.26
N ASP A 195 -11.23 10.48 -37.88
CA ASP A 195 -11.66 11.68 -38.61
C ASP A 195 -10.89 12.95 -38.19
N LEU A 196 -9.94 12.85 -37.24
CA LEU A 196 -9.14 13.97 -36.75
C LEU A 196 -7.78 14.06 -37.46
N ASP A 197 -7.38 15.28 -37.79
CA ASP A 197 -6.02 15.59 -38.23
C ASP A 197 -5.01 15.38 -37.08
N SER A 198 -3.85 14.81 -37.39
CA SER A 198 -2.84 14.48 -36.38
C SER A 198 -2.32 15.70 -35.60
N LYS A 199 -2.34 16.91 -36.17
CA LYS A 199 -1.87 18.14 -35.50
C LYS A 199 -2.89 18.72 -34.52
N ILE A 200 -4.10 18.17 -34.43
CA ILE A 200 -5.12 18.69 -33.52
C ILE A 200 -4.70 18.53 -32.06
N TYR A 201 -3.93 17.49 -31.73
CA TYR A 201 -3.48 17.20 -30.37
C TYR A 201 -2.56 18.29 -29.81
N GLU A 202 -1.81 18.99 -30.66
CA GLU A 202 -0.96 20.12 -30.26
C GLU A 202 -1.76 21.34 -29.79
N LYS A 203 -3.02 21.45 -30.24
CA LYS A 203 -3.93 22.54 -29.90
C LYS A 203 -4.88 22.22 -28.74
N CYS A 204 -4.88 20.96 -28.29
CA CYS A 204 -5.77 20.47 -27.26
C CYS A 204 -5.05 20.28 -25.93
N LYS A 205 -5.78 20.35 -24.82
CA LYS A 205 -5.26 19.91 -23.52
C LYS A 205 -5.42 18.39 -23.43
N VAL A 206 -4.28 17.68 -23.52
CA VAL A 206 -4.24 16.22 -23.56
C VAL A 206 -3.61 15.67 -22.27
N VAL A 207 -4.20 14.61 -21.73
CA VAL A 207 -3.63 13.82 -20.63
C VAL A 207 -3.27 12.43 -21.16
N PHE A 208 -2.02 12.02 -20.95
CA PHE A 208 -1.56 10.65 -21.15
C PHE A 208 -1.43 9.94 -19.79
N ILE A 209 -2.02 8.77 -19.67
CA ILE A 209 -1.93 7.92 -18.49
C ILE A 209 -1.20 6.63 -18.85
N PHE A 210 -0.08 6.39 -18.19
CA PHE A 210 0.74 5.19 -18.35
C PHE A 210 0.59 4.30 -17.11
N ASP A 211 -0.23 3.26 -17.23
CA ASP A 211 -0.55 2.39 -16.10
C ASP A 211 0.36 1.15 -16.06
N GLY A 212 1.01 0.91 -14.91
CA GLY A 212 1.77 -0.30 -14.63
C GLY A 212 3.21 -0.31 -15.16
N LEU A 213 4.00 0.74 -14.95
CA LEU A 213 5.41 0.80 -15.37
C LEU A 213 6.27 -0.40 -14.89
N ASP A 214 5.92 -1.01 -13.76
CA ASP A 214 6.56 -2.24 -13.26
C ASP A 214 6.43 -3.45 -14.19
N GLU A 215 5.53 -3.40 -15.14
CA GLU A 215 5.27 -4.47 -16.11
C GLU A 215 5.90 -4.18 -17.48
N SER A 216 6.61 -3.06 -17.63
CA SER A 216 7.30 -2.72 -18.88
C SER A 216 8.37 -3.75 -19.24
N ARG A 217 8.32 -4.27 -20.47
CA ARG A 217 9.40 -5.09 -21.06
C ARG A 217 10.31 -4.29 -21.98
N SER A 218 9.86 -3.11 -22.42
CA SER A 218 10.65 -2.23 -23.28
C SER A 218 11.68 -1.44 -22.47
N THR A 219 12.90 -1.34 -22.98
CA THR A 219 13.92 -0.47 -22.40
C THR A 219 13.58 0.99 -22.68
N LEU A 220 13.24 1.75 -21.63
CA LEU A 220 13.04 3.20 -21.72
C LEU A 220 14.40 3.91 -21.68
N MET A 221 14.83 4.43 -22.83
CA MET A 221 16.16 5.03 -23.00
C MET A 221 16.09 6.56 -22.83
N PHE A 222 16.38 7.06 -21.63
CA PHE A 222 16.38 8.50 -21.33
C PHE A 222 17.72 9.21 -21.60
N LEU A 223 18.77 8.45 -21.88
CA LEU A 223 20.10 8.94 -22.24
C LEU A 223 20.34 8.57 -23.71
N ASP A 224 20.68 9.57 -24.53
CA ASP A 224 20.98 9.41 -25.96
C ASP A 224 19.87 8.75 -26.81
N SER A 225 18.59 8.97 -26.48
CA SER A 225 17.48 8.53 -27.33
C SER A 225 17.31 9.38 -28.58
N GLN A 226 16.81 8.74 -29.65
CA GLN A 226 16.30 9.44 -30.84
C GLN A 226 15.26 10.48 -30.40
N LYS A 227 15.45 11.71 -30.85
CA LYS A 227 14.47 12.79 -30.63
C LYS A 227 13.36 12.68 -31.64
N VAL A 228 12.15 12.47 -31.15
CA VAL A 228 10.92 12.43 -31.96
C VAL A 228 10.05 13.59 -31.48
N SER A 229 9.71 14.49 -32.41
CA SER A 229 8.95 15.71 -32.08
C SER A 229 7.64 15.84 -32.86
N ASP A 230 7.47 15.09 -33.95
CA ASP A 230 6.24 15.05 -34.75
C ASP A 230 5.44 13.78 -34.41
N VAL A 231 4.13 13.93 -34.22
CA VAL A 231 3.22 12.82 -33.89
C VAL A 231 3.09 11.78 -35.00
N THR A 232 3.53 12.09 -36.22
CA THR A 232 3.52 11.20 -37.39
C THR A 232 4.85 10.52 -37.65
N GLU A 233 5.93 10.94 -36.99
CA GLU A 233 7.25 10.31 -37.11
C GLU A 233 7.24 8.92 -36.47
N ALA A 234 7.76 7.93 -37.20
CA ALA A 234 7.78 6.54 -36.76
C ALA A 234 9.04 6.23 -35.94
N SER A 235 8.87 5.63 -34.78
CA SER A 235 9.94 5.14 -33.91
C SER A 235 9.48 3.90 -33.12
N SER A 236 10.32 3.39 -32.22
CA SER A 236 9.88 2.35 -31.29
C SER A 236 8.96 2.94 -30.22
N VAL A 237 8.05 2.13 -29.68
CA VAL A 237 7.14 2.54 -28.59
C VAL A 237 7.92 3.11 -27.41
N GLY A 238 9.03 2.47 -27.01
CA GLY A 238 9.88 2.96 -25.92
C GLY A 238 10.45 4.37 -26.18
N VAL A 239 10.81 4.69 -27.42
CA VAL A 239 11.29 6.02 -27.81
C VAL A 239 10.16 7.04 -27.80
N LEU A 240 8.98 6.72 -28.37
CA LEU A 240 7.81 7.62 -28.34
C LEU A 240 7.43 8.00 -26.90
N MET A 241 7.37 6.99 -26.02
CA MET A 241 7.06 7.14 -24.60
C MET A 241 8.08 8.01 -23.88
N THR A 242 9.36 7.78 -24.14
CA THR A 242 10.43 8.58 -23.56
C THR A 242 10.32 10.03 -24.03
N ASN A 243 10.08 10.29 -25.31
CA ASN A 243 9.94 11.63 -25.85
C ASN A 243 8.70 12.37 -25.32
N LEU A 244 7.59 11.67 -25.05
CA LEU A 244 6.44 12.23 -24.33
C LEU A 244 6.86 12.67 -22.92
N ILE A 245 7.48 11.76 -22.15
CA ILE A 245 7.88 12.02 -20.75
C ILE A 245 8.91 13.15 -20.65
N THR A 246 9.84 13.24 -21.60
CA THR A 246 10.83 14.33 -21.64
C THR A 246 10.26 15.64 -22.19
N GLY A 247 9.05 15.62 -22.77
CA GLY A 247 8.39 16.77 -23.38
C GLY A 247 8.95 17.19 -24.74
N GLU A 248 9.65 16.29 -25.43
CA GLU A 248 10.10 16.50 -26.82
C GLU A 248 8.94 16.25 -27.81
N LEU A 249 8.02 15.34 -27.46
CA LEU A 249 6.77 15.07 -28.18
C LEU A 249 5.58 15.59 -27.36
N LEU A 250 4.69 16.37 -27.98
CA LEU A 250 3.55 17.04 -27.34
C LEU A 250 3.91 17.75 -26.01
N PRO A 251 4.71 18.84 -26.03
CA PRO A 251 5.25 19.47 -24.82
C PRO A 251 4.21 20.06 -23.85
N SER A 252 2.97 20.27 -24.31
CA SER A 252 1.83 20.75 -23.52
C SER A 252 1.06 19.63 -22.80
N ALA A 253 1.34 18.36 -23.11
CA ALA A 253 0.62 17.25 -22.54
C ALA A 253 0.92 17.04 -21.05
N LEU A 254 -0.10 16.63 -20.32
CA LEU A 254 -0.01 16.19 -18.94
C LEU A 254 0.21 14.68 -18.91
N ILE A 255 1.10 14.19 -18.06
CA ILE A 255 1.50 12.79 -18.01
C ILE A 255 1.33 12.27 -16.59
N TRP A 256 0.57 11.19 -16.45
CA TRP A 256 0.42 10.46 -15.20
C TRP A 256 0.91 9.03 -15.36
N ILE A 257 1.88 8.63 -14.55
CA ILE A 257 2.47 7.28 -14.59
C ILE A 257 2.18 6.58 -13.26
N THR A 258 1.74 5.32 -13.29
CA THR A 258 1.63 4.48 -12.09
C THR A 258 2.71 3.41 -12.08
N SER A 259 3.27 3.10 -10.90
CA SER A 259 4.31 2.08 -10.78
C SER A 259 4.38 1.49 -9.37
N ARG A 260 4.96 0.29 -9.25
CA ARG A 260 5.51 -0.16 -7.97
C ARG A 260 6.78 0.62 -7.60
N PRO A 261 7.06 0.80 -6.30
CA PRO A 261 8.27 1.50 -5.84
C PRO A 261 9.57 0.99 -6.50
N ALA A 262 9.71 -0.33 -6.61
CA ALA A 262 10.90 -0.99 -7.16
C ALA A 262 11.18 -0.68 -8.65
N ALA A 263 10.16 -0.28 -9.41
CA ALA A 263 10.27 0.02 -10.84
C ALA A 263 10.26 1.53 -11.15
N ALA A 264 10.00 2.37 -10.14
CA ALA A 264 9.92 3.81 -10.31
C ALA A 264 11.26 4.46 -10.71
N ASN A 265 12.38 3.81 -10.42
CA ASN A 265 13.73 4.25 -10.78
C ASN A 265 14.04 4.08 -12.29
N GLN A 266 13.18 3.39 -13.05
CA GLN A 266 13.30 3.32 -14.51
C GLN A 266 13.20 4.71 -15.17
N ILE A 267 12.54 5.67 -14.50
CA ILE A 267 12.43 7.06 -14.96
C ILE A 267 13.33 7.95 -14.09
N PRO A 268 14.28 8.69 -14.68
CA PRO A 268 15.11 9.62 -13.93
C PRO A 268 14.27 10.70 -13.23
N SER A 269 14.55 10.95 -11.95
CA SER A 269 13.79 11.89 -11.10
C SER A 269 13.69 13.30 -11.68
N LYS A 270 14.67 13.74 -12.48
CA LYS A 270 14.67 15.04 -13.17
C LYS A 270 13.47 15.25 -14.11
N PHE A 271 12.84 14.18 -14.58
CA PHE A 271 11.66 14.23 -15.46
C PHE A 271 10.33 14.10 -14.71
N ILE A 272 10.37 13.79 -13.41
CA ILE A 272 9.18 13.70 -12.57
C ILE A 272 9.04 15.01 -11.80
N LYS A 273 7.92 15.72 -12.02
CA LYS A 273 7.67 17.01 -11.35
C LYS A 273 6.95 16.85 -10.03
N ARG A 274 6.13 15.81 -9.91
CA ARG A 274 5.47 15.44 -8.66
C ARG A 274 5.55 13.93 -8.47
N LEU A 275 5.96 13.53 -7.28
CA LEU A 275 5.87 12.16 -6.82
C LEU A 275 4.67 12.05 -5.88
N THR A 276 3.82 11.04 -6.07
CA THR A 276 2.68 10.75 -5.19
C THR A 276 2.72 9.30 -4.74
N GLU A 277 2.07 9.02 -3.63
CA GLU A 277 2.03 7.68 -3.04
C GLU A 277 0.62 7.31 -2.59
N ILE A 278 0.16 6.11 -2.95
CA ILE A 278 -1.11 5.55 -2.48
C ILE A 278 -0.87 4.78 -1.19
N GLN A 279 -1.51 5.24 -0.11
CA GLN A 279 -1.38 4.70 1.24
C GLN A 279 -2.48 3.69 1.60
N GLY A 280 -3.23 3.12 0.64
CA GLY A 280 -4.28 2.12 0.95
C GLY A 280 -5.48 2.65 1.75
N PHE A 281 -6.15 1.75 2.48
CA PHE A 281 -7.34 2.04 3.29
C PHE A 281 -7.02 2.28 4.77
N THR A 282 -7.52 3.41 5.28
CA THR A 282 -7.67 3.68 6.71
C THR A 282 -8.77 2.81 7.31
N ASP A 283 -8.80 2.67 8.64
CA ASP A 283 -9.80 1.83 9.31
C ASP A 283 -11.26 2.21 8.98
N PRO A 284 -11.64 3.50 8.88
CA PRO A 284 -12.96 3.89 8.39
C PRO A 284 -13.22 3.48 6.93
N GLN A 285 -12.22 3.61 6.05
CA GLN A 285 -12.34 3.22 4.63
C GLN A 285 -12.48 1.70 4.46
N LYS A 286 -11.82 0.89 5.30
CA LYS A 286 -12.00 -0.57 5.32
C LYS A 286 -13.47 -0.91 5.53
N GLU A 287 -14.10 -0.32 6.55
CA GLU A 287 -15.51 -0.54 6.83
C GLU A 287 -16.44 -0.04 5.73
N GLU A 288 -16.16 1.16 5.21
CA GLU A 288 -16.90 1.74 4.10
C GLU A 288 -16.92 0.78 2.90
N TYR A 289 -15.76 0.23 2.54
CA TYR A 289 -15.62 -0.74 1.48
C TYR A 289 -16.49 -1.98 1.71
N PHE A 290 -16.41 -2.60 2.90
CA PHE A 290 -17.21 -3.81 3.19
C PHE A 290 -18.72 -3.51 3.17
N ARG A 291 -19.17 -2.36 3.70
CA ARG A 291 -20.58 -1.96 3.68
C ARG A 291 -21.08 -1.64 2.27
N LYS A 292 -20.24 -1.10 1.39
CA LYS A 292 -20.56 -0.84 -0.02
C LYS A 292 -20.62 -2.12 -0.85
N ARG A 293 -19.67 -3.04 -0.64
CA ARG A 293 -19.58 -4.30 -1.39
C ARG A 293 -20.67 -5.31 -1.01
N ILE A 294 -21.06 -5.34 0.26
CA ILE A 294 -21.98 -6.34 0.79
C ILE A 294 -23.36 -5.68 0.99
N SER A 295 -24.33 -6.06 0.15
CA SER A 295 -25.68 -5.48 0.19
C SER A 295 -26.40 -5.70 1.54
N ASP A 296 -26.21 -6.87 2.16
CA ASP A 296 -26.77 -7.19 3.48
C ASP A 296 -25.91 -6.58 4.60
N GLN A 297 -26.44 -5.56 5.27
CA GLN A 297 -25.74 -4.84 6.34
C GLN A 297 -25.48 -5.68 7.61
N HIS A 298 -26.31 -6.69 7.87
CA HIS A 298 -26.06 -7.61 8.98
C HIS A 298 -24.88 -8.54 8.66
N GLN A 299 -24.85 -9.08 7.43
CA GLN A 299 -23.71 -9.86 6.95
C GLN A 299 -22.43 -9.01 6.92
N ALA A 300 -22.50 -7.76 6.45
CA ALA A 300 -21.37 -6.84 6.43
C ALA A 300 -20.82 -6.59 7.84
N SER A 301 -21.71 -6.36 8.81
CA SER A 301 -21.32 -6.15 10.22
C SER A 301 -20.64 -7.37 10.83
N ARG A 302 -21.12 -8.59 10.53
CA ARG A 302 -20.47 -9.84 10.97
C ARG A 302 -19.07 -9.99 10.37
N ILE A 303 -18.91 -9.74 9.07
CA ILE A 303 -17.61 -9.82 8.39
C ILE A 303 -16.63 -8.79 8.96
N ILE A 304 -17.06 -7.54 9.13
CA ILE A 304 -16.24 -6.48 9.75
C ILE A 304 -15.81 -6.90 11.16
N SER A 305 -16.72 -7.49 11.96
CA SER A 305 -16.40 -7.99 13.29
C SER A 305 -15.37 -9.12 13.26
N HIS A 306 -15.50 -10.08 12.34
CA HIS A 306 -14.51 -11.16 12.18
C HIS A 306 -13.14 -10.63 11.80
N ILE A 307 -13.09 -9.68 10.85
CA ILE A 307 -11.84 -9.07 10.41
C ILE A 307 -11.18 -8.31 11.57
N ARG A 308 -11.94 -7.50 12.32
CA ARG A 308 -11.41 -6.80 13.51
C ARG A 308 -10.92 -7.76 14.60
N GLY A 309 -11.57 -8.92 14.75
CA GLY A 309 -11.15 -9.95 15.70
C GLY A 309 -9.81 -10.60 15.35
N ALA A 310 -9.41 -10.58 14.07
CA ALA A 310 -8.15 -11.15 13.58
C ALA A 310 -7.16 -10.04 13.22
N ARG A 311 -6.23 -9.71 14.12
CA ARG A 311 -5.29 -8.57 13.98
C ARG A 311 -4.51 -8.62 12.66
N SER A 312 -3.99 -9.79 12.29
CA SER A 312 -3.25 -9.99 11.04
C SER A 312 -4.11 -9.66 9.81
N LEU A 313 -5.33 -10.20 9.75
CA LEU A 313 -6.29 -9.93 8.67
C LEU A 313 -6.73 -8.47 8.61
N HIS A 314 -6.94 -7.84 9.77
CA HIS A 314 -7.29 -6.44 9.87
C HIS A 314 -6.19 -5.51 9.35
N ILE A 315 -4.92 -5.84 9.65
CA ILE A 315 -3.75 -5.12 9.13
C ILE A 315 -3.63 -5.35 7.62
N MET A 316 -3.78 -6.60 7.14
CA MET A 316 -3.73 -6.91 5.70
C MET A 316 -4.81 -6.17 4.91
N CYS A 317 -6.02 -6.01 5.45
CA CYS A 317 -7.12 -5.24 4.84
C CYS A 317 -6.81 -3.74 4.66
N HIS A 318 -5.64 -3.26 5.10
CA HIS A 318 -5.13 -1.98 4.64
C HIS A 318 -4.95 -1.93 3.11
N ILE A 319 -4.59 -3.06 2.49
CA ILE A 319 -4.46 -3.16 1.04
C ILE A 319 -5.83 -3.60 0.48
N PRO A 320 -6.47 -2.80 -0.40
CA PRO A 320 -7.82 -3.06 -0.89
C PRO A 320 -8.05 -4.46 -1.49
N VAL A 321 -7.03 -5.05 -2.14
CA VAL A 321 -7.15 -6.43 -2.67
C VAL A 321 -7.47 -7.44 -1.56
N PHE A 322 -6.91 -7.28 -0.36
CA PHE A 322 -7.23 -8.17 0.76
C PHE A 322 -8.64 -7.93 1.29
N CYS A 323 -9.18 -6.71 1.21
CA CYS A 323 -10.61 -6.49 1.49
C CYS A 323 -11.50 -7.22 0.48
N TRP A 324 -11.15 -7.18 -0.81
CA TRP A 324 -11.87 -7.92 -1.85
C TRP A 324 -11.84 -9.44 -1.61
N ILE A 325 -10.64 -10.01 -1.38
CA ILE A 325 -10.47 -11.44 -1.09
C ILE A 325 -11.26 -11.83 0.16
N SER A 326 -11.08 -11.09 1.26
CA SER A 326 -11.73 -11.38 2.55
C SER A 326 -13.25 -11.32 2.44
N ALA A 327 -13.79 -10.31 1.74
CA ALA A 327 -15.23 -10.23 1.50
C ALA A 327 -15.74 -11.45 0.74
N THR A 328 -15.09 -11.82 -0.36
CA THR A 328 -15.51 -12.96 -1.21
C THR A 328 -15.46 -14.28 -0.43
N VAL A 329 -14.35 -14.54 0.28
CA VAL A 329 -14.16 -15.79 1.04
C VAL A 329 -15.13 -15.87 2.21
N LEU A 330 -15.23 -14.82 3.04
CA LEU A 330 -16.09 -14.83 4.22
C LEU A 330 -17.57 -14.83 3.84
N GLN A 331 -17.98 -14.18 2.75
CA GLN A 331 -19.34 -14.30 2.25
C GLN A 331 -19.69 -15.74 1.86
N ASN A 332 -18.74 -16.49 1.28
CA ASN A 332 -18.95 -17.89 0.93
C ASN A 332 -19.01 -18.79 2.15
N ILE A 333 -18.12 -18.62 3.12
CA ILE A 333 -18.11 -19.37 4.39
C ILE A 333 -19.43 -19.12 5.16
N LEU A 334 -19.84 -17.86 5.30
CA LEU A 334 -21.07 -17.50 5.99
C LEU A 334 -22.34 -17.96 5.25
N LYS A 335 -22.28 -18.13 3.92
CA LYS A 335 -23.35 -18.76 3.13
C LYS A 335 -23.35 -20.29 3.28
N GLN A 336 -22.20 -20.92 3.51
CA GLN A 336 -22.07 -22.37 3.67
C GLN A 336 -22.66 -22.86 5.00
N ASP A 337 -22.68 -22.04 6.05
CA ASP A 337 -23.37 -22.33 7.32
C ASP A 337 -24.89 -22.57 7.16
N HIS A 338 -25.47 -22.24 6.00
CA HIS A 338 -26.86 -22.53 5.63
C HIS A 338 -27.02 -23.45 4.40
N ARG A 339 -25.93 -23.89 3.75
CA ARG A 339 -25.95 -24.53 2.42
C ARG A 339 -25.12 -25.80 2.26
N ILE A 340 -24.65 -26.44 3.34
CA ILE A 340 -24.10 -27.81 3.28
C ILE A 340 -25.12 -28.79 2.63
N ASN A 341 -26.41 -28.45 2.58
CA ASN A 341 -27.45 -29.32 2.02
C ASN A 341 -27.88 -29.09 0.56
N ILE A 342 -27.42 -28.06 -0.17
CA ILE A 342 -28.07 -27.69 -1.47
C ILE A 342 -27.12 -27.66 -2.69
N ARG A 343 -25.79 -27.67 -2.53
CA ARG A 343 -24.88 -27.69 -3.70
C ARG A 343 -24.58 -29.09 -4.25
N ASN A 344 -25.03 -30.14 -3.59
CA ASN A 344 -24.99 -31.52 -4.09
C ASN A 344 -26.15 -31.89 -5.05
N GLN A 345 -26.93 -30.91 -5.54
CA GLN A 345 -28.17 -31.20 -6.28
C GLN A 345 -28.34 -30.53 -7.66
N LYS A 346 -27.26 -30.00 -8.29
CA LYS A 346 -27.39 -29.42 -9.64
C LYS A 346 -26.23 -29.69 -10.61
N TYR A 347 -25.57 -30.83 -10.48
CA TYR A 347 -24.72 -31.36 -11.57
C TYR A 347 -25.03 -32.85 -11.73
N ASP A 348 -25.49 -33.22 -12.92
CA ASP A 348 -25.81 -34.59 -13.33
C ASP A 348 -24.65 -35.55 -13.04
N GLU A 349 -25.03 -36.70 -12.47
CA GLU A 349 -24.42 -38.04 -12.58
C GLU A 349 -22.95 -38.11 -13.05
N ARG A 350 -22.01 -37.54 -12.29
CA ARG A 350 -20.59 -37.89 -12.39
C ARG A 350 -20.03 -38.22 -11.02
N ASP A 351 -19.32 -39.34 -10.99
CA ASP A 351 -18.62 -39.91 -9.83
C ASP A 351 -17.78 -38.83 -9.10
N PRO A 352 -18.06 -38.54 -7.82
CA PRO A 352 -17.40 -37.46 -7.07
C PRO A 352 -15.87 -37.58 -7.05
N GLU A 353 -15.34 -38.81 -7.03
CA GLU A 353 -13.90 -39.06 -7.04
C GLU A 353 -13.25 -38.68 -8.38
N LYS A 354 -13.95 -38.92 -9.51
CA LYS A 354 -13.46 -38.53 -10.84
C LYS A 354 -13.44 -37.02 -11.04
N LEU A 355 -14.41 -36.31 -10.47
CA LEU A 355 -14.47 -34.84 -10.50
C LEU A 355 -13.36 -34.21 -9.66
N LEU A 356 -13.07 -34.77 -8.48
CA LEU A 356 -11.96 -34.31 -7.64
C LEU A 356 -10.61 -34.51 -8.35
N GLN A 357 -10.43 -35.69 -8.97
CA GLN A 357 -9.22 -36.02 -9.71
C GLN A 357 -9.02 -35.12 -10.96
N SER A 358 -10.09 -34.82 -11.71
CA SER A 358 -10.01 -33.90 -12.85
C SER A 358 -9.69 -32.46 -12.40
N ASN A 359 -10.23 -32.02 -11.27
CA ASN A 359 -9.97 -30.67 -10.77
C ASN A 359 -8.54 -30.51 -10.28
N ARG A 360 -8.02 -31.56 -9.63
CA ARG A 360 -6.62 -31.62 -9.21
C ARG A 360 -5.65 -31.52 -10.37
N GLU A 361 -5.88 -32.28 -11.45
CA GLU A 361 -5.00 -32.26 -12.63
C GLU A 361 -4.92 -30.85 -13.24
N VAL A 362 -6.05 -30.16 -13.38
CA VAL A 362 -6.07 -28.80 -13.92
C VAL A 362 -5.37 -27.80 -12.98
N ILE A 363 -5.59 -27.89 -11.67
CA ILE A 363 -4.90 -27.02 -10.70
C ILE A 363 -3.38 -27.20 -10.77
N VAL A 364 -2.89 -28.44 -10.90
CA VAL A 364 -1.46 -28.72 -11.04
C VAL A 364 -0.90 -28.12 -12.33
N LYS A 365 -1.60 -28.24 -13.46
CA LYS A 365 -1.17 -27.62 -14.73
C LYS A 365 -1.16 -26.09 -14.64
N LEU A 366 -2.16 -25.49 -14.00
CA LEU A 366 -2.18 -24.04 -13.72
C LEU A 366 -1.02 -23.62 -12.82
N ALA A 367 -0.65 -24.45 -11.85
CA ALA A 367 0.48 -24.21 -10.98
C ALA A 367 1.83 -24.31 -11.72
N GLU A 368 1.97 -25.26 -12.66
CA GLU A 368 3.12 -25.35 -13.56
C GLU A 368 3.29 -24.08 -14.40
N LEU A 369 2.19 -23.62 -15.01
CA LEU A 369 2.15 -22.39 -15.78
C LEU A 369 2.56 -21.19 -14.92
N ALA A 370 2.00 -21.09 -13.71
CA ALA A 370 2.35 -20.03 -12.76
C ALA A 370 3.86 -19.99 -12.47
N PHE A 371 4.47 -21.16 -12.22
CA PHE A 371 5.90 -21.29 -11.98
C PHE A 371 6.74 -20.88 -13.20
N LYS A 372 6.45 -21.40 -14.40
CA LYS A 372 7.19 -21.06 -15.62
C LYS A 372 7.13 -19.56 -15.90
N GLN A 373 5.94 -18.98 -15.84
CA GLN A 373 5.75 -17.56 -16.11
C GLN A 373 6.41 -16.70 -15.03
N LEU A 374 6.36 -17.09 -13.75
CA LEU A 374 7.06 -16.38 -12.68
C LEU A 374 8.59 -16.40 -12.87
N MET A 375 9.16 -17.55 -13.26
CA MET A 375 10.60 -17.66 -13.52
C MET A 375 11.04 -16.83 -14.73
N ASN A 376 10.17 -16.66 -15.71
CA ASN A 376 10.41 -15.81 -16.88
C ASN A 376 10.16 -14.31 -16.61
N GLY A 377 9.69 -13.94 -15.41
CA GLY A 377 9.31 -12.56 -15.09
C GLY A 377 8.02 -12.09 -15.78
N ASN A 378 7.18 -13.05 -16.21
CA ASN A 378 5.94 -12.80 -16.91
C ASN A 378 4.75 -12.82 -15.94
N VAL A 379 3.98 -11.73 -15.94
CA VAL A 379 2.68 -11.65 -15.24
C VAL A 379 1.53 -12.06 -16.17
N MET A 380 1.72 -11.89 -17.47
CA MET A 380 0.75 -12.20 -18.53
C MET A 380 1.30 -13.33 -19.42
N PHE A 381 0.38 -14.16 -19.91
CA PHE A 381 0.66 -15.30 -20.77
C PHE A 381 -0.45 -15.47 -21.82
N TYR A 382 -0.16 -16.23 -22.88
CA TYR A 382 -1.00 -16.38 -24.06
C TYR A 382 -1.55 -17.80 -24.17
N GLU A 383 -2.37 -18.01 -25.20
CA GLU A 383 -2.93 -19.32 -25.52
C GLU A 383 -1.86 -20.37 -25.84
N GLU A 384 -0.72 -19.96 -26.40
CA GLU A 384 0.41 -20.86 -26.62
C GLU A 384 1.04 -21.33 -25.30
N ASP A 385 1.17 -20.44 -24.32
CA ASP A 385 1.70 -20.77 -22.98
C ASP A 385 0.76 -21.76 -22.24
N LEU A 386 -0.55 -21.58 -22.39
CA LEU A 386 -1.57 -22.52 -21.87
C LEU A 386 -1.43 -23.90 -22.51
N ARG A 387 -1.31 -23.93 -23.85
CA ARG A 387 -1.15 -25.17 -24.62
C ARG A 387 0.17 -25.88 -24.29
N GLU A 388 1.26 -25.14 -24.07
CA GLU A 388 2.54 -25.70 -23.66
C GLU A 388 2.44 -26.41 -22.29
N CYS A 389 1.56 -25.93 -21.41
CA CYS A 389 1.28 -26.57 -20.11
C CYS A 389 0.15 -27.61 -20.18
N GLY A 390 -0.34 -27.95 -21.38
CA GLY A 390 -1.40 -28.94 -21.59
C GLY A 390 -2.77 -28.52 -21.06
N ILE A 391 -3.03 -27.20 -20.99
CA ILE A 391 -4.29 -26.61 -20.53
C ILE A 391 -5.11 -26.22 -21.76
N ASP A 392 -6.31 -26.78 -21.89
CA ASP A 392 -7.25 -26.31 -22.90
C ASP A 392 -7.84 -24.95 -22.49
N VAL A 393 -8.05 -24.07 -23.48
CA VAL A 393 -8.67 -22.75 -23.28
C VAL A 393 -10.06 -22.88 -22.67
N THR A 394 -10.80 -23.93 -23.05
CA THR A 394 -12.12 -24.19 -22.46
C THR A 394 -12.03 -24.59 -21.00
N GLU A 395 -11.01 -25.35 -20.59
CA GLU A 395 -10.75 -25.68 -19.18
C GLU A 395 -10.33 -24.45 -18.38
N ALA A 396 -9.46 -23.59 -18.92
CA ALA A 396 -9.05 -22.34 -18.28
C ALA A 396 -10.24 -21.42 -17.98
N SER A 397 -11.24 -21.39 -18.88
CA SER A 397 -12.48 -20.63 -18.67
C SER A 397 -13.31 -21.14 -17.49
N VAL A 398 -13.35 -22.46 -17.25
CA VAL A 398 -14.05 -23.06 -16.09
C VAL A 398 -13.43 -22.63 -14.76
N TYR A 399 -12.11 -22.43 -14.74
CA TYR A 399 -11.35 -21.97 -13.57
C TYR A 399 -11.14 -20.45 -13.53
N SER A 400 -12.06 -19.70 -14.13
CA SER A 400 -12.01 -18.23 -14.20
C SER A 400 -11.84 -17.51 -12.85
N GLY A 401 -12.20 -18.17 -11.74
CA GLY A 401 -12.00 -17.66 -10.39
C GLY A 401 -10.55 -17.71 -9.88
N ILE A 402 -9.69 -18.53 -10.49
CA ILE A 402 -8.25 -18.65 -10.20
C ILE A 402 -7.45 -17.90 -11.27
N CYS A 403 -7.81 -18.10 -12.53
CA CYS A 403 -7.26 -17.41 -13.67
C CYS A 403 -8.30 -16.47 -14.24
N THR A 404 -8.08 -15.17 -14.18
CA THR A 404 -8.94 -14.27 -14.93
C THR A 404 -8.56 -14.37 -16.40
N GLU A 405 -9.47 -14.88 -17.23
CA GLU A 405 -9.50 -14.45 -18.62
C GLU A 405 -9.90 -12.97 -18.58
N ILE A 406 -8.91 -12.10 -18.44
CA ILE A 406 -9.10 -10.68 -18.72
C ILE A 406 -9.29 -10.65 -20.23
N PHE A 407 -10.54 -10.87 -20.66
CA PHE A 407 -11.02 -10.50 -22.00
C PHE A 407 -11.02 -8.98 -22.10
N LYS A 408 -9.83 -8.40 -21.98
CA LYS A 408 -9.49 -7.17 -22.63
C LYS A 408 -9.33 -7.59 -24.09
N GLU A 409 -10.45 -7.59 -24.80
CA GLU A 409 -10.45 -7.44 -26.26
C GLU A 409 -9.90 -6.04 -26.50
N GLU A 410 -8.59 -5.89 -26.30
CA GLU A 410 -8.00 -4.57 -26.17
C GLU A 410 -6.94 -4.33 -27.21
N SER A 411 -7.23 -3.24 -27.92
CA SER A 411 -6.63 -2.75 -29.13
C SER A 411 -6.73 -3.73 -30.31
N VAL A 412 -7.76 -3.48 -31.12
CA VAL A 412 -7.81 -3.31 -32.59
C VAL A 412 -6.70 -3.93 -33.47
N ILE A 413 -5.45 -4.09 -33.00
CA ILE A 413 -4.29 -4.46 -33.82
C ILE A 413 -4.16 -5.99 -34.00
N HIS A 414 -4.38 -6.81 -32.94
CA HIS A 414 -4.01 -8.24 -33.00
C HIS A 414 -5.08 -9.25 -32.53
N GLN A 415 -6.24 -8.81 -32.02
CA GLN A 415 -7.32 -9.70 -31.52
C GLN A 415 -6.81 -10.90 -30.71
N ARG A 416 -5.76 -10.72 -29.90
CA ARG A 416 -5.11 -11.83 -29.21
C ARG A 416 -5.59 -11.89 -27.78
N LYS A 417 -6.06 -13.06 -27.36
CA LYS A 417 -6.44 -13.30 -25.97
C LYS A 417 -5.19 -13.31 -25.09
N VAL A 418 -5.25 -12.57 -23.99
CA VAL A 418 -4.19 -12.52 -22.99
C VAL A 418 -4.78 -12.99 -21.66
N TYR A 419 -4.03 -13.82 -20.96
CA TYR A 419 -4.43 -14.42 -19.70
C TYR A 419 -3.48 -13.96 -18.59
N CYS A 420 -4.02 -13.87 -17.38
CA CYS A 420 -3.22 -13.68 -16.17
C CYS A 420 -3.91 -14.31 -14.96
N PHE A 421 -3.15 -14.46 -13.89
CA PHE A 421 -3.74 -14.75 -12.59
C PHE A 421 -4.43 -13.51 -12.03
N VAL A 422 -5.44 -13.71 -11.19
CA VAL A 422 -6.22 -12.65 -10.52
C VAL A 422 -5.31 -11.59 -9.86
N HIS A 423 -4.19 -12.05 -9.29
CA HIS A 423 -3.16 -11.20 -8.71
C HIS A 423 -1.80 -11.91 -8.75
N LEU A 424 -0.71 -11.15 -8.75
CA LEU A 424 0.65 -11.72 -8.73
C LEU A 424 0.87 -12.66 -7.52
N SER A 425 0.30 -12.34 -6.35
CA SER A 425 0.39 -13.22 -5.18
C SER A 425 -0.25 -14.60 -5.40
N PHE A 426 -1.31 -14.69 -6.21
CA PHE A 426 -1.90 -15.99 -6.59
C PHE A 426 -0.96 -16.76 -7.50
N GLN A 427 -0.31 -16.08 -8.45
CA GLN A 427 0.72 -16.69 -9.29
C GLN A 427 1.90 -17.20 -8.45
N GLU A 428 2.39 -16.41 -7.50
CA GLU A 428 3.49 -16.80 -6.61
C GLU A 428 3.11 -17.96 -5.69
N PHE A 429 1.88 -17.98 -5.16
CA PHE A 429 1.35 -19.10 -4.38
C PHE A 429 1.28 -20.39 -5.21
N LEU A 430 0.67 -20.33 -6.39
CA LEU A 430 0.56 -21.48 -7.28
C LEU A 430 1.93 -21.98 -7.75
N ALA A 431 2.86 -21.07 -8.04
CA ALA A 431 4.23 -21.43 -8.36
C ALA A 431 4.91 -22.16 -7.18
N ALA A 432 4.74 -21.68 -5.95
CA ALA A 432 5.29 -22.32 -4.76
C ALA A 432 4.67 -23.71 -4.53
N PHE A 433 3.35 -23.82 -4.72
CA PHE A 433 2.64 -25.09 -4.68
C PHE A 433 3.19 -26.07 -5.72
N TYR A 434 3.40 -25.64 -6.97
CA TYR A 434 3.96 -26.50 -8.02
C TYR A 434 5.34 -27.04 -7.65
N VAL A 435 6.23 -26.18 -7.13
CA VAL A 435 7.58 -26.61 -6.74
C VAL A 435 7.54 -27.66 -5.63
N PHE A 436 6.65 -27.49 -4.64
CA PHE A 436 6.47 -28.47 -3.57
C PHE A 436 5.81 -29.77 -4.09
N TYR A 437 4.75 -29.64 -4.90
CA TYR A 437 4.06 -30.76 -5.54
C TYR A 437 5.01 -31.59 -6.40
N PHE A 438 5.85 -30.93 -7.19
CA PHE A 438 6.86 -31.58 -8.03
C PHE A 438 7.88 -32.31 -7.16
N TYR A 439 8.41 -31.69 -6.11
CA TYR A 439 9.33 -32.34 -5.17
C TYR A 439 8.74 -33.65 -4.61
N ILE A 440 7.51 -33.60 -4.10
CA ILE A 440 6.80 -34.77 -3.56
C ILE A 440 6.59 -35.82 -4.66
N SER A 441 6.12 -35.41 -5.84
CA SER A 441 5.75 -36.34 -6.91
C SER A 441 6.96 -36.98 -7.62
N SER A 442 8.14 -36.38 -7.54
CA SER A 442 9.37 -36.81 -8.20
C SER A 442 10.44 -37.34 -7.22
N ALA A 443 10.07 -37.59 -5.97
CA ALA A 443 10.93 -38.14 -4.92
C ALA A 443 11.58 -39.51 -5.25
N THR A 444 11.20 -40.13 -6.37
CA THR A 444 11.80 -41.37 -6.88
C THR A 444 12.89 -41.17 -7.95
N GLU A 445 13.09 -39.96 -8.50
CA GLU A 445 14.05 -39.72 -9.62
C GLU A 445 14.84 -38.37 -9.59
N THR A 446 14.95 -37.65 -8.46
CA THR A 446 15.16 -36.18 -8.52
C THR A 446 16.56 -35.56 -8.51
N LEU A 447 16.62 -34.36 -9.14
CA LEU A 447 17.65 -33.29 -9.13
C LEU A 447 17.99 -32.66 -7.76
N PHE A 448 17.28 -32.99 -6.68
CA PHE A 448 17.42 -32.40 -5.34
C PHE A 448 17.56 -33.50 -4.28
N ASP A 449 18.61 -33.42 -3.46
CA ASP A 449 18.92 -34.46 -2.48
C ASP A 449 17.97 -34.46 -1.26
N SER A 450 17.31 -33.33 -0.94
CA SER A 450 16.33 -33.22 0.16
C SER A 450 15.45 -31.96 0.08
N LEU A 451 14.27 -31.95 0.74
CA LEU A 451 13.43 -30.75 0.92
C LEU A 451 14.20 -29.59 1.57
N TYR A 452 15.12 -29.89 2.50
CA TYR A 452 15.98 -28.90 3.12
C TYR A 452 16.90 -28.21 2.10
N ASP A 453 17.46 -28.97 1.15
CA ASP A 453 18.31 -28.40 0.10
C ASP A 453 17.51 -27.54 -0.89
N LEU A 454 16.26 -27.91 -1.17
CA LEU A 454 15.33 -27.09 -1.94
C LEU A 454 15.09 -25.75 -1.21
N HIS A 455 14.66 -25.77 0.05
CA HIS A 455 14.46 -24.55 0.85
C HIS A 455 15.72 -23.67 0.87
N LYS A 456 16.88 -24.27 1.13
CA LYS A 456 18.16 -23.56 1.20
C LYS A 456 18.53 -22.89 -0.12
N ARG A 457 18.28 -23.54 -1.27
CA ARG A 457 18.51 -22.95 -2.60
C ARG A 457 17.57 -21.78 -2.87
N VAL A 458 16.29 -21.92 -2.56
CA VAL A 458 15.29 -20.85 -2.77
C VAL A 458 15.59 -19.64 -1.88
N VAL A 459 15.93 -19.85 -0.59
CA VAL A 459 16.35 -18.77 0.32
C VAL A 459 17.54 -18.00 -0.26
N LYS A 460 18.57 -18.71 -0.76
CA LYS A 460 19.73 -18.06 -1.40
C LYS A 460 19.33 -17.27 -2.65
N LYS A 461 18.46 -17.81 -3.50
CA LYS A 461 18.00 -17.15 -4.72
C LYS A 461 17.19 -15.88 -4.39
N ALA A 462 16.32 -15.93 -3.39
CA ALA A 462 15.56 -14.78 -2.92
C ALA A 462 16.47 -13.66 -2.36
N LEU A 463 17.55 -14.03 -1.67
CA LEU A 463 18.55 -13.06 -1.17
C LEU A 463 19.40 -12.42 -2.29
N MET A 464 19.62 -13.12 -3.41
CA MET A 464 20.33 -12.58 -4.57
C MET A 464 19.44 -11.69 -5.46
N SER A 465 18.12 -11.76 -5.30
CA SER A 465 17.19 -10.94 -6.07
C SER A 465 17.25 -9.48 -5.64
N LYS A 466 17.68 -8.61 -6.55
CA LYS A 466 17.71 -7.15 -6.33
C LYS A 466 16.31 -6.54 -6.20
N SER A 467 15.30 -7.14 -6.81
CA SER A 467 13.92 -6.61 -6.92
C SER A 467 12.90 -7.32 -6.04
N GLY A 468 13.30 -8.36 -5.28
CA GLY A 468 12.43 -8.96 -4.27
C GLY A 468 11.29 -9.81 -4.81
N GLY A 469 11.19 -9.98 -6.14
CA GLY A 469 10.12 -10.75 -6.80
C GLY A 469 10.10 -12.26 -6.54
N MET A 470 10.83 -12.76 -5.54
CA MET A 470 10.78 -14.15 -5.07
C MET A 470 10.41 -14.24 -3.58
N ASP A 471 10.16 -13.11 -2.93
CA ASP A 471 9.98 -13.03 -1.48
C ASP A 471 8.69 -13.70 -1.04
N LEU A 472 7.59 -13.40 -1.73
CA LEU A 472 6.29 -13.96 -1.41
C LEU A 472 6.21 -15.44 -1.86
N PHE A 473 6.79 -15.77 -3.02
CA PHE A 473 7.01 -17.16 -3.44
C PHE A 473 7.75 -17.98 -2.37
N LEU A 474 8.84 -17.45 -1.79
CA LEU A 474 9.60 -18.14 -0.75
C LEU A 474 8.75 -18.37 0.51
N ARG A 475 7.97 -17.36 0.94
CA ARG A 475 7.08 -17.50 2.09
C ARG A 475 6.06 -18.61 1.85
N PHE A 476 5.34 -18.57 0.72
CA PHE A 476 4.37 -19.61 0.39
C PHE A 476 4.99 -20.99 0.31
N LEU A 477 6.19 -21.13 -0.26
CA LEU A 477 6.87 -22.42 -0.31
C LEU A 477 7.13 -22.97 1.09
N LEU A 478 7.61 -22.13 2.01
CA LEU A 478 7.86 -22.54 3.39
C LEU A 478 6.57 -22.85 4.16
N GLY A 479 5.50 -22.07 3.94
CA GLY A 479 4.18 -22.31 4.52
C GLY A 479 3.56 -23.61 4.03
N ILE A 480 3.56 -23.85 2.72
CA ILE A 480 3.05 -25.10 2.10
C ILE A 480 3.82 -26.32 2.62
N SER A 481 5.11 -26.17 2.89
CA SER A 481 5.93 -27.23 3.50
C SER A 481 5.49 -27.59 4.92
N LEU A 482 4.72 -26.78 5.64
CA LEU A 482 4.21 -27.14 6.98
C LEU A 482 3.16 -28.27 6.90
N GLU A 483 3.27 -29.25 7.80
CA GLU A 483 2.29 -30.36 7.89
C GLU A 483 0.85 -29.86 8.04
N SER A 484 0.61 -28.80 8.81
CA SER A 484 -0.72 -28.20 8.98
C SER A 484 -1.31 -27.67 7.67
N CYS A 485 -0.47 -27.10 6.79
CA CYS A 485 -0.88 -26.60 5.48
C CYS A 485 -1.04 -27.75 4.48
N GLN A 486 -0.16 -28.76 4.55
CA GLN A 486 -0.27 -29.96 3.72
C GLN A 486 -1.60 -30.69 3.95
N ILE A 487 -2.11 -30.75 5.19
CA ILE A 487 -3.43 -31.32 5.51
C ILE A 487 -4.55 -30.57 4.77
N LEU A 488 -4.47 -29.24 4.68
CA LEU A 488 -5.46 -28.44 3.95
C LEU A 488 -5.38 -28.64 2.42
N LEU A 489 -4.22 -29.09 1.92
CA LEU A 489 -3.94 -29.34 0.51
C LEU A 489 -3.93 -30.83 0.16
N GLN A 490 -4.35 -31.71 1.08
CA GLN A 490 -4.22 -33.18 0.94
C GLN A 490 -4.94 -33.71 -0.31
N ASP A 491 -6.04 -33.08 -0.72
CA ASP A 491 -6.80 -33.45 -1.91
C ASP A 491 -6.04 -33.13 -3.21
N LEU A 492 -5.05 -32.25 -3.15
CA LEU A 492 -4.21 -31.84 -4.28
C LEU A 492 -2.82 -32.52 -4.28
N LEU A 493 -2.31 -32.91 -3.12
CA LEU A 493 -1.00 -33.54 -2.95
C LEU A 493 -1.05 -35.06 -3.18
N THR A 494 0.04 -35.66 -3.67
CA THR A 494 0.10 -37.13 -3.92
C THR A 494 0.33 -37.90 -2.62
N HIS A 495 1.03 -37.30 -1.67
CA HIS A 495 1.20 -37.72 -0.30
C HIS A 495 1.65 -36.52 0.55
N THR A 496 1.64 -36.67 1.87
CA THR A 496 2.18 -35.69 2.82
C THR A 496 3.63 -36.03 3.15
N GLU A 497 4.49 -35.02 3.21
CA GLU A 497 5.90 -35.14 3.62
C GLU A 497 6.03 -34.75 5.10
N ASN A 498 6.64 -35.61 5.92
CA ASN A 498 7.01 -35.23 7.30
C ASN A 498 8.15 -34.21 7.24
N SER A 499 7.79 -32.94 7.38
CA SER A 499 8.69 -31.82 7.17
C SER A 499 9.22 -31.23 8.47
N SER A 500 8.79 -31.70 9.64
CA SER A 500 9.12 -31.14 10.95
C SER A 500 10.63 -30.87 11.15
N GLU A 501 11.48 -31.88 10.93
CA GLU A 501 12.94 -31.75 11.06
C GLU A 501 13.54 -30.86 9.95
N THR A 502 12.96 -30.88 8.75
CA THR A 502 13.38 -30.02 7.64
C THR A 502 13.07 -28.55 7.93
N ILE A 503 11.86 -28.25 8.40
CA ILE A 503 11.45 -26.91 8.82
C ILE A 503 12.37 -26.43 9.93
N ARG A 504 12.67 -27.26 10.94
CA ARG A 504 13.62 -26.92 12.01
C ARG A 504 15.01 -26.54 11.46
N LYS A 505 15.56 -27.32 10.54
CA LYS A 505 16.85 -27.03 9.88
C LYS A 505 16.78 -25.76 9.03
N THR A 506 15.71 -25.56 8.26
CA THR A 506 15.50 -24.37 7.43
C THR A 506 15.38 -23.11 8.28
N THR A 507 14.60 -23.16 9.36
CA THR A 507 14.46 -22.07 10.33
C THR A 507 15.82 -21.71 10.94
N GLN A 508 16.60 -22.71 11.38
CA GLN A 508 17.95 -22.45 11.89
C GLN A 508 18.87 -21.82 10.84
N TYR A 509 18.77 -22.25 9.57
CA TYR A 509 19.52 -21.68 8.47
C TYR A 509 19.16 -20.20 8.23
N ILE A 510 17.87 -19.87 8.21
CA ILE A 510 17.39 -18.49 8.04
C ILE A 510 17.82 -17.63 9.24
N LYS A 511 17.66 -18.11 10.48
CA LYS A 511 18.13 -17.43 11.70
C LYS A 511 19.63 -17.11 11.63
N ASN A 512 20.44 -18.10 11.25
CA ASN A 512 21.88 -17.91 11.07
C ASN A 512 22.17 -16.86 9.99
N LYS A 513 21.39 -16.81 8.91
CA LYS A 513 21.56 -15.82 7.84
C LYS A 513 21.26 -14.39 8.29
N ILE A 514 20.18 -14.19 9.03
CA ILE A 514 19.83 -12.90 9.63
C ILE A 514 20.95 -12.43 10.57
N ILE A 515 21.50 -13.33 11.39
CA ILE A 515 22.50 -12.94 12.41
C ILE A 515 23.90 -12.74 11.81
N SER A 516 24.31 -13.59 10.87
CA SER A 516 25.69 -13.62 10.36
C SER A 516 25.97 -12.62 9.24
N ASP A 517 24.95 -12.20 8.49
CA ASP A 517 25.13 -11.34 7.31
C ASP A 517 24.91 -9.87 7.67
N LYS A 518 25.99 -9.10 7.84
CA LYS A 518 25.90 -7.67 8.18
C LYS A 518 25.53 -6.78 6.98
N ASN A 519 25.60 -7.32 5.76
CA ASN A 519 25.35 -6.57 4.52
C ASN A 519 23.96 -6.82 3.93
N ILE A 520 23.11 -7.57 4.64
CA ILE A 520 21.73 -7.79 4.24
C ILE A 520 20.97 -6.45 4.31
N SER A 521 20.19 -6.13 3.27
CA SER A 521 19.35 -4.94 3.29
C SER A 521 18.20 -5.09 4.30
N ALA A 522 17.57 -3.98 4.68
CA ALA A 522 16.38 -3.99 5.53
C ALA A 522 15.27 -4.86 4.94
N ASP A 523 15.01 -4.72 3.63
CA ASP A 523 13.96 -5.47 2.93
C ASP A 523 14.22 -6.98 2.93
N ARG A 524 15.47 -7.38 2.68
CA ARG A 524 15.86 -8.80 2.72
C ARG A 524 15.73 -9.36 4.14
N SER A 525 16.10 -8.58 5.16
CA SER A 525 15.97 -8.97 6.57
C SER A 525 14.51 -9.19 6.94
N ILE A 526 13.66 -8.21 6.63
CA ILE A 526 12.21 -8.28 6.90
C ILE A 526 11.60 -9.47 6.18
N ASN A 527 11.98 -9.74 4.93
CA ASN A 527 11.49 -10.91 4.21
C ASN A 527 11.87 -12.23 4.91
N LEU A 528 13.11 -12.37 5.36
CA LEU A 528 13.54 -13.56 6.09
C LEU A 528 12.79 -13.73 7.42
N PHE A 529 12.52 -12.64 8.14
CA PHE A 529 11.70 -12.69 9.35
C PHE A 529 10.24 -13.08 9.05
N LEU A 530 9.67 -12.56 7.97
CA LEU A 530 8.34 -12.95 7.48
C LEU A 530 8.28 -14.44 7.10
N CYS A 531 9.36 -15.00 6.54
CA CYS A 531 9.48 -16.43 6.30
C CYS A 531 9.43 -17.24 7.61
N LEU A 532 10.06 -16.73 8.67
CA LEU A 532 10.06 -17.39 9.98
C LEU A 532 8.69 -17.31 10.68
N LEU A 533 7.93 -16.22 10.44
CA LEU A 533 6.54 -16.11 10.89
C LEU A 533 5.62 -17.09 10.14
N GLU A 534 5.81 -17.25 8.84
CA GLU A 534 4.99 -18.15 8.02
C GLU A 534 5.11 -19.61 8.46
N VAL A 535 6.31 -20.05 8.85
CA VAL A 535 6.53 -21.41 9.39
C VAL A 535 6.01 -21.58 10.82
N ASN A 536 5.24 -20.61 11.32
CA ASN A 536 4.65 -20.54 12.66
C ASN A 536 5.63 -20.95 13.76
N ASP A 537 6.87 -20.47 13.65
CA ASP A 537 7.83 -20.67 14.73
C ASP A 537 7.42 -19.76 15.89
N GLN A 538 6.49 -20.22 16.72
CA GLN A 538 6.08 -19.57 17.97
C GLN A 538 7.28 -19.38 18.91
N THR A 539 8.37 -20.12 18.69
CA THR A 539 9.63 -19.86 19.38
C THR A 539 10.31 -18.61 18.86
N LEU A 540 10.10 -18.15 17.63
CA LEU A 540 10.77 -16.97 17.08
C LEU A 540 10.48 -15.70 17.87
N PHE A 541 9.21 -15.44 18.21
CA PHE A 541 8.89 -14.27 19.04
C PHE A 541 9.55 -14.42 20.42
N ARG A 542 9.43 -15.58 21.06
CA ARG A 542 10.04 -15.86 22.37
C ARG A 542 11.56 -15.85 22.32
N GLU A 543 12.18 -16.33 21.26
CA GLU A 543 13.63 -16.43 21.05
C GLU A 543 14.20 -15.08 20.62
N ILE A 544 13.50 -14.28 19.81
CA ILE A 544 13.84 -12.88 19.62
C ILE A 544 13.76 -12.19 20.98
N GLN A 545 12.69 -12.38 21.75
CA GLN A 545 12.58 -11.81 23.10
C GLN A 545 13.67 -12.31 24.05
N GLU A 546 14.03 -13.58 24.06
CA GLU A 546 15.10 -14.17 24.87
C GLU A 546 16.49 -13.69 24.40
N PHE A 547 16.71 -13.63 23.08
CA PHE A 547 17.90 -13.08 22.43
C PHE A 547 18.09 -11.61 22.78
N LEU A 548 17.00 -10.83 22.79
CA LEU A 548 16.94 -9.42 23.21
C LEU A 548 17.14 -9.24 24.72
N LYS A 549 16.76 -10.23 25.54
CA LYS A 549 16.94 -10.22 27.00
C LYS A 549 18.31 -10.76 27.45
N SER A 550 18.99 -11.53 26.61
CA SER A 550 20.25 -12.18 26.97
C SER A 550 21.44 -11.21 26.86
N GLU A 551 22.01 -10.81 28.00
CA GLU A 551 23.28 -10.05 28.03
C GLU A 551 24.48 -10.88 27.52
N LYS A 552 24.33 -12.21 27.44
CA LYS A 552 25.43 -13.18 27.30
C LYS A 552 25.85 -13.50 25.85
N HIS A 553 25.09 -13.09 24.84
CA HIS A 553 25.36 -13.51 23.44
C HIS A 553 25.92 -12.40 22.52
N PHE A 554 26.21 -11.21 23.04
CA PHE A 554 26.67 -10.09 22.23
C PHE A 554 28.17 -10.14 21.92
N VAL A 555 28.54 -10.85 20.86
CA VAL A 555 29.78 -10.54 20.11
C VAL A 555 29.51 -9.49 19.02
N ASN A 556 28.26 -9.30 18.56
CA ASN A 556 27.93 -8.39 17.44
C ASN A 556 26.68 -7.53 17.68
N LYS A 557 26.74 -6.26 17.25
CA LYS A 557 25.68 -5.23 17.29
C LYS A 557 24.63 -5.47 16.19
N LEU A 558 23.34 -5.32 16.50
CA LEU A 558 22.24 -5.37 15.52
C LEU A 558 22.33 -4.19 14.55
N SER A 559 22.15 -4.44 13.26
CA SER A 559 22.04 -3.39 12.23
C SER A 559 20.69 -2.68 12.32
N ALA A 560 20.58 -1.48 11.75
CA ALA A 560 19.31 -0.76 11.70
C ALA A 560 18.24 -1.53 10.90
N ALA A 561 18.66 -2.26 9.85
CA ALA A 561 17.81 -3.18 9.09
C ALA A 561 17.19 -4.29 9.95
N HIS A 562 17.97 -4.90 10.84
CA HIS A 562 17.44 -5.90 11.78
C HIS A 562 16.41 -5.29 12.74
N CYS A 563 16.67 -4.07 13.21
CA CYS A 563 15.77 -3.34 14.09
C CYS A 563 14.42 -3.04 13.43
N SER A 564 14.40 -2.60 12.18
CA SER A 564 13.16 -2.42 11.42
C SER A 564 12.34 -3.71 11.33
N ALA A 565 13.01 -4.83 11.05
CA ALA A 565 12.35 -6.11 10.92
C ALA A 565 11.74 -6.60 12.23
N ILE A 566 12.49 -6.47 13.33
CA ILE A 566 11.98 -6.75 14.66
C ILE A 566 10.78 -5.84 14.96
N ALA A 567 10.86 -4.55 14.65
CA ALA A 567 9.76 -3.62 14.87
C ALA A 567 8.50 -4.06 14.13
N TYR A 568 8.61 -4.38 12.84
CA TYR A 568 7.51 -4.87 12.02
C TYR A 568 6.90 -6.16 12.58
N MET A 569 7.73 -7.13 12.96
CA MET A 569 7.26 -8.36 13.59
C MET A 569 6.45 -8.10 14.87
N LEU A 570 6.96 -7.23 15.74
CA LEU A 570 6.26 -6.87 16.97
C LEU A 570 4.91 -6.21 16.67
N GLN A 571 4.78 -5.44 15.59
CA GLN A 571 3.51 -4.79 15.22
C GLN A 571 2.42 -5.79 14.81
N ILE A 572 2.79 -6.82 14.04
CA ILE A 572 1.86 -7.81 13.48
C ILE A 572 1.61 -9.01 14.40
N SER A 573 2.41 -9.17 15.45
CA SER A 573 2.24 -10.23 16.45
C SER A 573 0.85 -10.19 17.09
N GLU A 574 0.21 -11.35 17.23
CA GLU A 574 -1.01 -11.50 18.01
C GLU A 574 -0.73 -11.35 19.52
N GLU A 575 0.47 -11.74 19.96
CA GLU A 575 0.93 -11.51 21.33
C GLU A 575 1.34 -10.05 21.53
N VAL A 576 0.81 -9.45 22.60
CA VAL A 576 1.14 -8.09 23.03
C VAL A 576 2.45 -8.11 23.83
N LEU A 577 3.39 -7.23 23.48
CA LEU A 577 4.65 -7.09 24.21
C LEU A 577 4.44 -6.39 25.57
N ASP A 578 4.91 -6.99 26.67
CA ASP A 578 4.74 -6.35 27.99
C ASP A 578 5.57 -5.06 28.11
N VAL A 579 6.85 -5.10 27.74
CA VAL A 579 7.77 -3.95 27.83
C VAL A 579 8.64 -3.83 26.60
N LEU A 580 8.54 -2.70 25.89
CA LEU A 580 9.44 -2.28 24.83
C LEU A 580 10.50 -1.34 25.43
N ASP A 581 11.69 -1.85 25.71
CA ASP A 581 12.81 -1.08 26.25
C ASP A 581 13.94 -0.96 25.22
N LEU A 582 14.02 0.19 24.54
CA LEU A 582 14.97 0.39 23.45
C LEU A 582 16.44 0.32 23.88
N LYS A 583 16.74 0.57 25.17
CA LYS A 583 18.11 0.54 25.67
C LYS A 583 18.64 -0.88 25.86
N LYS A 584 17.77 -1.88 25.98
CA LYS A 584 18.15 -3.30 26.03
C LYS A 584 18.64 -3.84 24.68
N TYR A 585 18.30 -3.17 23.58
CA TYR A 585 18.71 -3.58 22.25
C TYR A 585 20.14 -3.08 21.96
N ASN A 586 21.07 -4.02 21.76
CA ASN A 586 22.44 -3.69 21.35
C ASN A 586 22.48 -3.27 19.87
N THR A 587 22.19 -2.01 19.61
CA THR A 587 22.14 -1.41 18.26
C THR A 587 22.58 0.06 18.29
N THR A 588 22.63 0.71 17.12
CA THR A 588 22.96 2.14 17.00
C THR A 588 21.77 2.99 17.46
N GLU A 589 21.97 4.29 17.69
CA GLU A 589 20.86 5.20 17.96
C GLU A 589 19.81 5.15 16.85
N GLU A 590 20.26 5.06 15.59
CA GLU A 590 19.38 4.82 14.45
C GLU A 590 18.59 3.52 14.58
N GLY A 591 19.24 2.39 14.88
CA GLY A 591 18.55 1.12 15.08
C GLY A 591 17.54 1.14 16.22
N ARG A 592 17.85 1.84 17.33
CA ARG A 592 16.87 2.04 18.42
C ARG A 592 15.64 2.79 17.94
N ARG A 593 15.83 3.86 17.16
CA ARG A 593 14.71 4.60 16.57
C ARG A 593 13.88 3.72 15.65
N ARG A 594 14.50 2.87 14.83
CA ARG A 594 13.78 1.92 13.96
C ARG A 594 12.92 0.88 14.69
N LEU A 595 13.07 0.71 16.00
CA LEU A 595 12.22 -0.15 16.84
C LEU A 595 10.95 0.54 17.34
N ILE A 596 10.87 1.88 17.28
CA ILE A 596 9.74 2.66 17.81
C ILE A 596 8.38 2.23 17.23
N PRO A 597 8.22 1.83 15.96
CA PRO A 597 6.94 1.36 15.44
C PRO A 597 6.30 0.22 16.24
N ALA A 598 7.10 -0.57 16.98
CA ALA A 598 6.60 -1.61 17.88
C ALA A 598 5.74 -1.08 19.05
N VAL A 599 5.75 0.23 19.32
CA VAL A 599 4.92 0.87 20.37
C VAL A 599 3.42 0.62 20.19
N VAL A 600 2.96 0.38 18.96
CA VAL A 600 1.55 0.04 18.65
C VAL A 600 1.12 -1.31 19.21
N ASN A 601 2.06 -2.15 19.68
CA ASN A 601 1.76 -3.47 20.21
C ASN A 601 2.47 -3.78 21.54
N CYS A 602 2.69 -2.77 22.38
CA CYS A 602 3.22 -3.00 23.73
C CYS A 602 2.34 -2.39 24.83
N ARG A 603 2.44 -2.92 26.05
CA ARG A 603 1.79 -2.35 27.24
C ARG A 603 2.59 -1.20 27.83
N LYS A 604 3.93 -1.29 27.77
CA LYS A 604 4.86 -0.29 28.28
C LYS A 604 5.95 0.02 27.26
N ALA A 605 6.16 1.30 26.97
CA ALA A 605 7.22 1.77 26.09
C ALA A 605 8.22 2.66 26.85
N LEU A 606 9.49 2.24 26.89
CA LEU A 606 10.59 2.98 27.50
C LEU A 606 11.47 3.55 26.39
N LEU A 607 11.22 4.82 26.05
CA LEU A 607 11.85 5.54 24.95
C LEU A 607 12.75 6.69 25.46
N ALA A 608 13.13 6.65 26.74
CA ALA A 608 13.88 7.72 27.38
C ALA A 608 15.27 7.91 26.75
N GLY A 609 15.62 9.13 26.34
CA GLY A 609 16.93 9.46 25.75
C GLY A 609 17.23 8.76 24.42
N CYS A 610 16.22 8.63 23.55
CA CYS A 610 16.35 8.03 22.21
C CYS A 610 16.54 9.06 21.07
N ASN A 611 16.62 10.35 21.41
CA ASN A 611 16.78 11.48 20.48
C ASN A 611 15.75 11.43 19.34
N LEU A 612 14.48 11.45 19.74
CA LEU A 612 13.34 11.38 18.85
C LEU A 612 13.18 12.68 18.05
N THR A 613 12.79 12.55 16.79
CA THR A 613 12.38 13.68 15.93
C THR A 613 10.86 13.70 15.81
N ASP A 614 10.30 14.78 15.25
CA ASP A 614 8.85 14.90 14.98
C ASP A 614 8.26 13.66 14.28
N TYR A 615 9.02 13.05 13.36
CA TYR A 615 8.63 11.81 12.69
C TYR A 615 8.33 10.68 13.68
N TRP A 616 9.22 10.43 14.64
CA TRP A 616 9.06 9.37 15.64
C TRP A 616 7.96 9.70 16.66
N TYR A 617 7.77 10.99 16.98
CA TYR A 617 6.65 11.41 17.84
C TYR A 617 5.28 11.14 17.21
N LYS A 618 5.15 11.32 15.89
CA LYS A 618 3.91 10.93 15.19
C LYS A 618 3.62 9.44 15.37
N ILE A 619 4.63 8.56 15.34
CA ILE A 619 4.47 7.10 15.55
C ILE A 619 3.86 6.83 16.91
N VAL A 620 4.38 7.49 17.94
CA VAL A 620 3.84 7.40 19.30
C VAL A 620 2.41 7.94 19.37
N VAL A 621 2.12 9.10 18.77
CA VAL A 621 0.76 9.68 18.72
C VAL A 621 -0.23 8.74 18.05
N SER A 622 0.16 8.10 16.96
CA SER A 622 -0.68 7.15 16.22
C SER A 622 -0.99 5.91 17.03
N ALA A 623 -0.01 5.42 17.81
CA ALA A 623 -0.25 4.35 18.79
C ALA A 623 -1.22 4.77 19.89
N LEU A 624 -1.20 6.02 20.34
CA LEU A 624 -2.16 6.53 21.34
C LEU A 624 -3.58 6.67 20.77
N GLN A 625 -3.72 6.97 19.48
CA GLN A 625 -5.02 7.17 18.81
C GLN A 625 -5.71 5.87 18.38
N SER A 626 -4.96 4.78 18.27
CA SER A 626 -5.46 3.47 17.82
C SER A 626 -6.40 2.85 18.86
N SER A 627 -7.61 2.44 18.43
CA SER A 627 -8.62 1.80 19.31
C SER A 627 -8.12 0.52 19.97
N ASP A 628 -7.25 -0.21 19.27
CA ASP A 628 -6.76 -1.51 19.71
C ASP A 628 -5.41 -1.42 20.44
N SER A 629 -4.98 -0.21 20.82
CA SER A 629 -3.68 0.01 21.43
C SER A 629 -3.60 -0.59 22.85
N PRO A 630 -2.66 -1.52 23.10
CA PRO A 630 -2.46 -2.08 24.42
C PRO A 630 -1.65 -1.15 25.35
N LEU A 631 -1.16 -0.01 24.85
CA LEU A 631 -0.25 0.88 25.58
C LEU A 631 -0.92 1.49 26.82
N ARG A 632 -0.26 1.36 27.96
CA ARG A 632 -0.69 1.89 29.27
C ARG A 632 0.39 2.77 29.90
N GLU A 633 1.67 2.49 29.63
CA GLU A 633 2.78 3.29 30.14
C GLU A 633 3.70 3.77 29.01
N LEU A 634 4.04 5.06 29.03
CA LEU A 634 4.93 5.68 28.07
C LEU A 634 5.96 6.56 28.79
N ASP A 635 7.23 6.24 28.60
CA ASP A 635 8.36 7.02 29.11
C ASP A 635 9.14 7.65 27.95
N LEU A 636 9.06 8.98 27.86
CA LEU A 636 9.76 9.81 26.87
C LEU A 636 10.84 10.69 27.52
N SER A 637 11.21 10.43 28.77
CA SER A 637 12.12 11.27 29.55
C SER A 637 13.47 11.49 28.85
N ASN A 638 14.10 12.64 29.07
CA ASN A 638 15.41 13.01 28.51
C ASN A 638 15.45 13.00 26.97
N ASN A 639 14.33 13.29 26.30
CA ASN A 639 14.29 13.61 24.88
C ASN A 639 14.04 15.10 24.68
N ASP A 640 14.54 15.68 23.59
CA ASP A 640 14.34 17.08 23.20
C ASP A 640 12.93 17.31 22.64
N LEU A 641 11.92 17.08 23.49
CA LEU A 641 10.50 17.13 23.13
C LEU A 641 10.02 18.58 22.97
N GLN A 642 10.41 19.46 23.90
CA GLN A 642 9.96 20.86 24.00
C GLN A 642 8.42 20.99 24.00
N ASP A 643 7.91 22.23 23.94
CA ASP A 643 6.46 22.47 23.93
C ASP A 643 5.79 22.02 22.63
N SER A 644 6.52 22.05 21.50
CA SER A 644 6.03 21.60 20.19
C SER A 644 5.77 20.09 20.16
N GLY A 645 6.66 19.28 20.73
CA GLY A 645 6.45 17.84 20.86
C GLY A 645 5.33 17.52 21.85
N VAL A 646 5.21 18.28 22.95
CA VAL A 646 4.09 18.14 23.89
C VAL A 646 2.75 18.47 23.22
N LYS A 647 2.71 19.46 22.33
CA LYS A 647 1.53 19.77 21.52
C LYS A 647 1.10 18.58 20.67
N LEU A 648 2.03 17.94 19.95
CA LEU A 648 1.75 16.74 19.15
C LEU A 648 1.26 15.58 20.02
N LEU A 649 1.93 15.29 21.14
CA LEU A 649 1.51 14.24 22.07
C LEU A 649 0.11 14.48 22.63
N SER A 650 -0.23 15.75 22.91
CA SER A 650 -1.54 16.13 23.42
C SER A 650 -2.67 15.83 22.43
N GLU A 651 -2.42 15.84 21.12
CA GLU A 651 -3.41 15.40 20.11
C GLU A 651 -3.70 13.89 20.20
N GLY A 652 -2.68 13.09 20.54
CA GLY A 652 -2.85 11.66 20.81
C GLY A 652 -3.60 11.40 22.11
N LEU A 653 -3.24 12.10 23.18
CA LEU A 653 -3.88 11.99 24.50
C LEU A 653 -5.36 12.39 24.50
N LYS A 654 -5.75 13.36 23.65
CA LYS A 654 -7.15 13.80 23.49
C LYS A 654 -8.05 12.77 22.79
N SER A 655 -7.46 11.75 22.16
CA SER A 655 -8.24 10.74 21.46
C SER A 655 -9.13 9.97 22.42
N PRO A 656 -10.43 9.76 22.08
CA PRO A 656 -11.32 8.93 22.90
C PRO A 656 -10.86 7.46 22.99
N ASN A 657 -9.97 7.05 22.09
CA ASN A 657 -9.37 5.72 22.06
C ASN A 657 -8.14 5.59 22.97
N CYS A 658 -7.58 6.70 23.45
CA CYS A 658 -6.35 6.68 24.24
C CYS A 658 -6.60 6.02 25.60
N ARG A 659 -5.84 4.98 25.91
CA ARG A 659 -5.93 4.24 27.18
C ARG A 659 -4.69 4.41 28.06
N LEU A 660 -3.86 5.41 27.77
CA LEU A 660 -2.60 5.62 28.49
C LEU A 660 -2.88 6.03 29.94
N GLU A 661 -2.23 5.35 30.88
CA GLU A 661 -2.38 5.56 32.32
C GLU A 661 -1.17 6.30 32.92
N ILE A 662 0.03 6.08 32.38
CA ILE A 662 1.26 6.69 32.90
C ILE A 662 2.04 7.35 31.77
N LEU A 663 2.38 8.63 31.95
CA LEU A 663 3.20 9.41 31.04
C LEU A 663 4.38 10.04 31.79
N ARG A 664 5.60 9.74 31.35
CA ARG A 664 6.82 10.34 31.90
C ARG A 664 7.51 11.21 30.86
N LEU A 665 7.66 12.49 31.17
CA LEU A 665 8.29 13.53 30.35
C LEU A 665 9.44 14.20 31.12
N SER A 666 10.10 13.49 32.03
CA SER A 666 11.14 14.09 32.86
C SER A 666 12.31 14.58 32.02
N GLY A 667 12.79 15.81 32.20
CA GLY A 667 13.95 16.32 31.44
C GLY A 667 13.68 16.52 29.94
N CYS A 668 12.48 16.97 29.57
CA CYS A 668 12.03 17.13 28.18
C CYS A 668 11.99 18.60 27.69
N MET A 669 12.50 19.54 28.48
CA MET A 669 12.45 20.99 28.21
C MET A 669 11.03 21.54 28.04
N VAL A 670 10.06 20.98 28.78
CA VAL A 670 8.67 21.43 28.80
C VAL A 670 8.56 22.73 29.59
N THR A 671 7.90 23.73 29.03
CA THR A 671 7.63 25.03 29.70
C THR A 671 6.17 25.17 30.12
N ASP A 672 5.75 26.36 30.54
CA ASP A 672 4.35 26.65 30.84
C ASP A 672 3.44 26.52 29.60
N GLU A 673 3.97 26.70 28.39
CA GLU A 673 3.24 26.45 27.15
C GLU A 673 2.90 24.98 26.96
N GLY A 674 3.87 24.08 27.13
CA GLY A 674 3.63 22.64 27.10
C GLY A 674 2.61 22.20 28.15
N CYS A 675 2.66 22.79 29.35
CA CYS A 675 1.67 22.53 30.39
C CYS A 675 0.25 22.92 29.97
N ARG A 676 0.05 23.99 29.17
CA ARG A 676 -1.27 24.34 28.61
C ARG A 676 -1.80 23.26 27.69
N TYR A 677 -0.96 22.67 26.84
CA TYR A 677 -1.37 21.57 25.96
C TYR A 677 -1.74 20.32 26.76
N LEU A 678 -0.94 19.96 27.78
CA LEU A 678 -1.24 18.83 28.68
C LEU A 678 -2.52 19.04 29.47
N ALA A 679 -2.75 20.22 30.03
CA ALA A 679 -4.00 20.55 30.73
C ALA A 679 -5.22 20.43 29.82
N SER A 680 -5.08 20.85 28.55
CA SER A 680 -6.12 20.69 27.53
C SER A 680 -6.38 19.20 27.20
N ALA A 681 -5.35 18.37 27.17
CA ALA A 681 -5.51 16.92 26.98
C ALA A 681 -6.15 16.23 28.20
N LEU A 682 -5.78 16.63 29.42
CA LEU A 682 -6.41 16.13 30.64
C LEU A 682 -7.90 16.50 30.76
N SER A 683 -8.35 17.52 30.02
CA SER A 683 -9.75 17.93 29.97
C SER A 683 -10.59 17.13 28.95
N SER A 684 -9.98 16.25 28.14
CA SER A 684 -10.75 15.38 27.24
C SER A 684 -11.51 14.32 28.03
N ASN A 685 -12.74 13.99 27.60
CA ASN A 685 -13.56 12.98 28.24
C ASN A 685 -13.82 11.80 27.28
N PRO A 686 -13.35 10.58 27.56
CA PRO A 686 -12.59 10.19 28.76
C PRO A 686 -11.09 10.55 28.67
N SER A 687 -10.49 10.92 29.81
CA SER A 687 -9.04 10.85 30.01
C SER A 687 -8.72 9.68 30.92
N HIS A 688 -7.74 8.88 30.55
CA HIS A 688 -7.33 7.67 31.29
C HIS A 688 -6.03 7.85 32.08
N LEU A 689 -5.40 9.02 31.99
CA LEU A 689 -4.10 9.28 32.61
C LEU A 689 -4.21 9.39 34.13
N ARG A 690 -3.38 8.62 34.85
CA ARG A 690 -3.32 8.50 36.32
C ARG A 690 -2.01 9.03 36.88
N GLU A 691 -0.89 8.89 36.17
CA GLU A 691 0.41 9.45 36.57
C GLU A 691 1.00 10.31 35.44
N LEU A 692 1.41 11.53 35.79
CA LEU A 692 2.14 12.44 34.93
C LEU A 692 3.43 12.90 35.63
N ASP A 693 4.58 12.59 35.04
CA ASP A 693 5.88 13.02 35.52
C ASP A 693 6.48 14.12 34.63
N LEU A 694 6.59 15.33 35.19
CA LEU A 694 7.20 16.52 34.60
C LEU A 694 8.48 16.93 35.35
N SER A 695 9.09 16.04 36.14
CA SER A 695 10.33 16.34 36.87
C SER A 695 11.43 16.86 35.94
N TYR A 696 12.32 17.73 36.44
CA TYR A 696 13.42 18.30 35.65
C TYR A 696 12.97 19.03 34.36
N ASN A 697 11.78 19.65 34.37
CA ASN A 697 11.31 20.59 33.34
C ASN A 697 11.15 22.01 33.92
N HIS A 698 10.57 22.93 33.13
CA HIS A 698 10.35 24.33 33.51
C HIS A 698 8.85 24.72 33.42
N PRO A 699 7.93 23.99 34.08
CA PRO A 699 6.49 24.25 33.96
C PRO A 699 6.06 25.66 34.41
N GLY A 700 6.87 26.32 35.24
CA GLY A 700 6.58 27.64 35.81
C GLY A 700 5.35 27.64 36.73
N ASP A 701 5.15 28.72 37.48
CA ASP A 701 4.01 28.85 38.39
C ASP A 701 2.67 28.79 37.63
N SER A 702 2.63 29.33 36.41
CA SER A 702 1.46 29.31 35.54
C SER A 702 1.10 27.89 35.09
N GLY A 703 2.07 27.10 34.63
CA GLY A 703 1.85 25.72 34.19
C GLY A 703 1.46 24.80 35.34
N VAL A 704 2.14 24.92 36.50
CA VAL A 704 1.78 24.17 37.71
C VAL A 704 0.37 24.51 38.15
N LYS A 705 0.01 25.80 38.25
CA LYS A 705 -1.33 26.22 38.62
C LYS A 705 -2.40 25.67 37.68
N LEU A 706 -2.17 25.72 36.36
CA LEU A 706 -3.08 25.19 35.35
C LEU A 706 -3.34 23.69 35.54
N LEU A 707 -2.28 22.90 35.73
CA LEU A 707 -2.39 21.46 35.96
C LEU A 707 -3.07 21.16 37.31
N SER A 708 -2.69 21.86 38.39
CA SER A 708 -3.31 21.71 39.71
C SER A 708 -4.79 22.11 39.74
N GLU A 709 -5.21 23.08 38.93
CA GLU A 709 -6.63 23.42 38.79
C GLU A 709 -7.41 22.32 38.07
N ARG A 710 -6.80 21.60 37.12
CA ARG A 710 -7.45 20.46 36.46
C ARG A 710 -7.64 19.28 37.41
N LEU A 711 -6.73 19.05 38.35
CA LEU A 711 -6.86 18.01 39.37
C LEU A 711 -8.10 18.18 40.28
N LYS A 712 -8.68 19.38 40.33
CA LYS A 712 -9.92 19.65 41.08
C LYS A 712 -11.18 19.27 40.30
N ASP A 713 -11.07 18.95 39.01
CA ASP A 713 -12.21 18.53 38.19
C ASP A 713 -12.60 17.09 38.57
N PRO A 714 -13.87 16.83 38.95
CA PRO A 714 -14.31 15.49 39.33
C PRO A 714 -14.22 14.45 38.21
N ASN A 715 -14.04 14.89 36.95
CA ASN A 715 -13.82 14.01 35.80
C ASN A 715 -12.33 13.75 35.52
N CYS A 716 -11.42 14.41 36.23
CA CYS A 716 -9.99 14.14 36.11
C CYS A 716 -9.65 12.83 36.82
N ARG A 717 -8.90 11.95 36.14
CA ARG A 717 -8.42 10.67 36.69
C ARG A 717 -6.96 10.70 37.13
N LEU A 718 -6.32 11.86 37.02
CA LEU A 718 -4.91 12.01 37.36
C LEU A 718 -4.77 11.96 38.88
N GLU A 719 -4.01 11.00 39.39
CA GLU A 719 -3.77 10.71 40.81
C GLU A 719 -2.40 11.22 41.26
N ILE A 720 -1.41 11.18 40.37
CA ILE A 720 -0.02 11.52 40.68
C ILE A 720 0.48 12.55 39.67
N LEU A 721 0.91 13.70 40.18
CA LEU A 721 1.63 14.72 39.42
C LEU A 721 3.00 14.95 40.05
N LYS A 722 4.08 14.69 39.29
CA LYS A 722 5.47 14.93 39.73
C LYS A 722 6.06 16.12 38.98
N TYR A 723 6.69 17.04 39.71
CA TYR A 723 7.47 18.15 39.16
C TYR A 723 8.53 18.60 40.17
N VAL A 724 9.50 19.40 39.74
CA VAL A 724 10.51 19.98 40.64
C VAL A 724 10.13 21.45 40.88
N GLU A 725 9.95 21.82 42.15
CA GLU A 725 9.80 23.21 42.56
C GLU A 725 11.18 23.81 42.78
N VAL A 726 11.59 24.77 41.94
CA VAL A 726 12.79 25.56 42.22
C VAL A 726 12.37 26.60 43.26
N LEU A 727 12.59 26.30 44.54
CA LEU A 727 12.42 27.27 45.61
C LEU A 727 13.34 28.47 45.33
N SER A 728 12.74 29.54 44.82
CA SER A 728 13.44 30.81 44.65
C SER A 728 13.75 31.35 46.05
N PHE A 729 15.02 31.24 46.47
CA PHE A 729 15.53 31.85 47.69
C PHE A 729 15.53 33.38 47.55
N TYR A 730 14.36 34.00 47.65
CA TYR A 730 14.19 35.44 47.84
C TYR A 730 13.48 35.71 49.17
N ARG A 731 14.11 35.31 50.29
CA ARG A 731 13.98 35.96 51.61
C ARG A 731 14.74 35.16 52.67
N LEU A 732 15.81 35.78 53.18
CA LEU A 732 16.48 35.64 54.49
C LEU A 732 18.00 35.48 54.35
N ASP A 733 18.69 36.61 54.43
CA ASP A 733 20.15 36.82 54.46
C ASP A 733 20.86 36.23 55.71
N ILE A 734 20.53 35.00 56.13
CA ILE A 734 21.20 34.35 57.28
C ILE A 734 21.70 32.93 56.93
N TRP A 735 21.25 32.32 55.83
CA TRP A 735 21.64 30.95 55.44
C TRP A 735 22.72 30.83 54.36
N TRP A 736 23.24 31.94 53.82
CA TRP A 736 24.29 31.91 52.81
C TRP A 736 25.61 31.31 53.33
N TYR A 737 25.86 31.38 54.64
CA TYR A 737 27.11 30.88 55.24
C TYR A 737 27.13 29.37 55.53
N LEU A 738 25.98 28.69 55.51
CA LEU A 738 25.89 27.24 55.78
C LEU A 738 25.75 26.37 54.51
N VAL A 739 25.32 26.95 53.39
CA VAL A 739 25.08 26.21 52.13
C VAL A 739 26.37 25.98 51.31
N VAL A 740 27.46 26.71 51.58
CA VAL A 740 28.74 26.50 50.88
C VAL A 740 29.41 25.15 51.25
N CYS A 741 28.92 24.44 52.28
CA CYS A 741 29.53 23.18 52.74
C CYS A 741 28.73 21.88 52.45
N CYS A 742 27.52 21.92 51.87
CA CYS A 742 26.78 20.70 51.52
C CYS A 742 26.06 20.87 50.18
N GLY A 743 26.35 19.97 49.23
CA GLY A 743 25.94 20.06 47.83
C GLY A 743 24.43 20.14 47.57
N ASN A 744 24.09 20.71 46.40
CA ASN A 744 22.76 20.89 45.83
C ASN A 744 21.78 19.74 46.14
N MET A 745 20.82 19.99 47.04
CA MET A 745 19.60 19.18 47.15
C MET A 745 18.55 19.73 46.19
N HIS A 746 18.36 19.07 45.06
CA HIS A 746 17.13 19.20 44.27
C HIS A 746 16.10 18.21 44.84
N GLY A 747 15.02 18.72 45.45
CA GLY A 747 13.90 17.89 45.91
C GLY A 747 12.88 17.68 44.80
N ILE A 748 12.48 16.42 44.54
CA ILE A 748 11.35 16.10 43.66
C ILE A 748 10.07 16.28 44.49
N VAL A 749 9.13 17.10 44.02
CA VAL A 749 7.80 17.24 44.64
C VAL A 749 6.88 16.20 44.01
N ILE A 750 6.35 15.30 44.85
CA ILE A 750 5.31 14.34 44.48
C ILE A 750 4.01 14.85 45.10
N MET A 751 3.04 15.24 44.27
CA MET A 751 1.68 15.45 44.72
C MET A 751 0.89 14.16 44.51
N ASP A 752 0.62 13.46 45.62
CA ASP A 752 -0.38 12.40 45.69
C ASP A 752 -1.75 13.05 45.98
N ILE A 753 -2.74 12.76 45.15
CA ILE A 753 -4.11 13.34 45.17
C ILE A 753 -5.08 12.30 45.69
#